data_AF-A0A1I4CJD2-F1
#
_entry.id   AF-A0A1I4CJD2-F1
#
_cell.length_a   1.000
_cell.length_b   1.000
_cell.length_c   1.000
_cell.angle_alpha   90.00
_cell.angle_beta   90.00
_cell.angle_gamma   90.00
#
_symmetry.space_group_name_H-M   'P 1'
#
loop_
_entity.id
_entity.type
_entity.pdbx_description
1 polymer ?
#
loop_
_entity_poly.entity_id
_entity_poly.type
_entity_poly.pdbx_seq_one_letter_code
_entity_poly.pdbx_strand_id
1 'polypeptide(L)'
;MQYSDTEIETYLRSGEKEPELRREFGDALYEDLSQLANAIGRQPPALERARRKVFILPGIMGSRLSAVSNGLQDLIWIDPFDILGGGLRKLWPATADTVIAATGTVFAPYLRMRLRLTLAGYDASFLPYDWRLSPADTGNALLGQMQARGYSDVVLLGHSMGGLVARAMAAGDPGESVVSQVITFGTPNHGSYAPLEILALSHGTLRSIAGVDLGSTARDIASDVLRHMPGLLEMLPDHAKRPDADYFAPATWPSGTVRPLKAALTAARAGAGGLQRPDDRFTQIVGWSEDTVVGARRGADGFVFEMKRDGDGTVPRDLAETDGITRYYTRGTHGSLCNRGDVIAATIDLIGTGQTAHLPQTRPLVTTESLAGVEISAESLAAQRFGDMQQPPVRETDFAGSFLSSDWAPDDDAPPRTAVIGTAPATGPSYSYPVSVIKAARIRWDGSKEERDNVVAKMASAKPLETESAPRLKAYTERLLTQVKASQRSPDPGIVADLETAVRTTGQVSPQSDALPAAERAFLERIIGEAEEFLSVMFVKRAVVAAASVGRIVTRDTHRGFGTGFLIAPGILMTNQHVLRSAQEARAASVQFMFELEVDSREAPGHVFELEPDRLFYASADLDMAIVAVAPVALDGALLSDCGQLPLIGAEGKIRKGQPVNIVQHPLGGRKQVVFRESLLSALPQDDDHVAHYTGDTQPGSSGSPVFSDRWEVIALHHSGVPAVNGNGQIVTLDETVWNEETDPDGRTIKWVANEGIRISRIIRHLTALPAQLEARGEPGADLVRDILRISEEANNNGAFIHKPPKTCPDCEARRNGARPSIPVLAPEGARLSPLDVNGTTVIPLQLMIGIALAPTVDRPV
;
A
#
# COMPACT_ATOMS: atom_id res chain seq x y z
N MET A 1 -3.96 0.26 21.59
CA MET A 1 -4.62 1.12 20.57
C MET A 1 -5.32 0.25 19.53
N GLN A 2 -6.46 0.68 19.00
CA GLN A 2 -7.18 -0.02 17.91
C GLN A 2 -6.95 0.66 16.56
N TYR A 3 -5.68 0.88 16.20
CA TYR A 3 -5.31 1.49 14.92
C TYR A 3 -4.65 0.45 14.01
N SER A 4 -5.00 0.50 12.73
CA SER A 4 -4.34 -0.24 11.66
C SER A 4 -2.94 0.31 11.38
N ASP A 5 -2.11 -0.49 10.68
CA ASP A 5 -0.77 -0.11 10.25
C ASP A 5 -0.78 1.23 9.49
N THR A 6 -1.77 1.41 8.60
CA THR A 6 -1.92 2.60 7.77
C THR A 6 -2.34 3.83 8.58
N GLU A 7 -3.21 3.66 9.57
CA GLU A 7 -3.63 4.75 10.46
C GLU A 7 -2.46 5.21 11.34
N ILE A 8 -1.69 4.29 11.93
CA ILE A 8 -0.49 4.64 12.71
C ILE A 8 0.53 5.39 11.86
N GLU A 9 0.83 4.92 10.65
CA GLU A 9 1.72 5.65 9.73
C GLU A 9 1.19 7.04 9.40
N THR A 10 -0.12 7.16 9.17
CA THR A 10 -0.76 8.44 8.86
C THR A 10 -0.66 9.40 10.04
N TYR A 11 -0.93 8.94 11.26
CA TYR A 11 -0.80 9.74 12.47
C TYR A 11 0.65 10.11 12.81
N LEU A 12 1.62 9.24 12.52
CA LEU A 12 3.05 9.55 12.64
C LEU A 12 3.50 10.62 11.63
N ARG A 13 2.86 10.68 10.44
CA ARG A 13 3.11 11.73 9.45
C ARG A 13 2.39 13.04 9.77
N SER A 14 1.11 12.96 10.14
CA SER A 14 0.24 14.13 10.31
C SER A 14 0.36 14.81 11.67
N GLY A 15 0.80 14.09 12.70
CA GLY A 15 0.81 14.55 14.09
C GLY A 15 -0.56 14.53 14.77
N GLU A 16 -1.64 14.11 14.10
CA GLU A 16 -3.03 14.20 14.58
C GLU A 16 -3.27 13.46 15.91
N LYS A 17 -2.46 12.44 16.23
CA LYS A 17 -2.51 11.64 17.46
C LYS A 17 -1.21 11.68 18.29
N GLU A 18 -0.39 12.71 18.12
CA GLU A 18 0.91 12.83 18.78
C GLU A 18 0.89 12.55 20.30
N PRO A 19 -0.02 13.11 21.12
CA PRO A 19 -0.01 12.83 22.57
C PRO A 19 -0.32 11.38 22.93
N GLU A 20 -1.12 10.69 22.13
CA GLU A 20 -1.47 9.28 22.32
C GLU A 20 -0.31 8.37 21.89
N LEU A 21 0.32 8.68 20.75
CA LEU A 21 1.46 7.93 20.21
C LEU A 21 2.74 8.12 21.03
N ARG A 22 3.02 9.34 21.54
CA ARG A 22 4.14 9.58 22.47
C ARG A 22 3.94 8.85 23.80
N ARG A 23 2.70 8.83 24.30
CA ARG A 23 2.38 8.05 25.51
C ARG A 23 2.69 6.58 25.29
N GLU A 24 2.37 6.06 24.11
CA GLU A 24 2.63 4.67 23.76
C GLU A 24 4.11 4.39 23.51
N PHE A 25 4.71 5.00 22.50
CA PHE A 25 6.08 4.68 22.07
C PHE A 25 7.17 5.26 22.98
N GLY A 26 6.84 6.26 23.79
CA GLY A 26 7.83 7.14 24.42
C GLY A 26 8.35 8.18 23.42
N ASP A 27 8.93 9.26 23.94
CA ASP A 27 9.34 10.40 23.11
C ASP A 27 10.40 10.02 22.07
N ALA A 28 11.47 9.35 22.49
CA ALA A 28 12.59 9.02 21.60
C ALA A 28 12.16 8.13 20.41
N LEU A 29 11.39 7.08 20.68
CA LEU A 29 10.91 6.18 19.62
C LEU A 29 9.84 6.86 18.76
N TYR A 30 8.95 7.66 19.35
CA TYR A 30 7.98 8.44 18.57
C TYR A 30 8.68 9.38 17.57
N GLU A 31 9.75 10.07 17.99
CA GLU A 31 10.51 10.96 17.10
C GLU A 31 11.12 10.19 15.93
N ASP A 32 11.82 9.08 16.20
CA ASP A 32 12.44 8.26 15.14
C ASP A 32 11.37 7.65 14.21
N LEU A 33 10.26 7.14 14.75
CA LEU A 33 9.16 6.59 13.94
C LEU A 33 8.48 7.67 13.09
N SER A 34 8.27 8.86 13.64
CA SER A 34 7.69 9.99 12.91
C SER A 34 8.63 10.46 11.81
N GLN A 35 9.94 10.53 12.08
CA GLN A 35 10.95 10.84 11.07
C GLN A 35 11.00 9.79 9.96
N LEU A 36 10.94 8.50 10.31
CA LEU A 36 10.91 7.40 9.34
C LEU A 36 9.63 7.40 8.50
N ALA A 37 8.47 7.59 9.13
CA ALA A 37 7.18 7.65 8.43
C ALA A 37 7.12 8.87 7.48
N ASN A 38 7.65 10.01 7.93
CA ASN A 38 7.83 11.19 7.09
C ASN A 38 8.83 10.93 5.96
N ALA A 39 9.98 10.28 6.23
CA ALA A 39 10.97 9.93 5.21
C ALA A 39 10.38 9.00 4.14
N ILE A 40 9.54 8.03 4.51
CA ILE A 40 8.80 7.18 3.57
C ILE A 40 7.80 8.00 2.75
N GLY A 41 7.05 8.90 3.40
CA GLY A 41 6.14 9.82 2.70
C GLY A 41 6.87 10.81 1.77
N ARG A 42 8.14 11.10 2.05
CA ARG A 42 9.04 11.96 1.25
C ARG A 42 9.80 11.19 0.16
N GLN A 43 9.94 9.88 0.28
CA GLN A 43 10.47 9.09 -0.82
C GLN A 43 9.46 9.18 -1.96
N PRO A 44 9.88 9.53 -3.20
CA PRO A 44 9.02 9.26 -4.34
C PRO A 44 8.64 7.79 -4.23
N PRO A 45 7.36 7.36 -4.33
CA PRO A 45 7.05 5.94 -4.25
C PRO A 45 8.04 5.22 -5.13
N ALA A 46 8.84 4.31 -4.55
CA ALA A 46 9.89 3.62 -5.29
C ALA A 46 9.20 2.73 -6.32
N LEU A 47 8.82 3.39 -7.40
CA LEU A 47 8.25 2.93 -8.63
C LEU A 47 9.46 2.59 -9.46
N GLU A 48 9.47 1.35 -9.98
CA GLU A 48 10.46 0.76 -10.90
C GLU A 48 11.45 -0.30 -10.36
N ARG A 49 11.24 -0.88 -9.17
CA ARG A 49 11.85 -2.21 -8.87
C ARG A 49 10.78 -3.16 -8.37
N ALA A 50 10.78 -4.41 -8.84
CA ALA A 50 10.06 -5.49 -8.18
C ALA A 50 10.55 -5.52 -6.72
N ARG A 51 9.79 -4.89 -5.82
CA ARG A 51 10.15 -4.81 -4.42
C ARG A 51 9.96 -6.21 -3.87
N ARG A 52 11.07 -6.88 -3.56
CA ARG A 52 11.05 -8.21 -2.97
C ARG A 52 10.15 -8.19 -1.74
N LYS A 53 9.24 -9.16 -1.65
CA LYS A 53 8.24 -9.19 -0.57
C LYS A 53 8.92 -9.64 0.72
N VAL A 54 8.78 -8.86 1.78
CA VAL A 54 9.39 -9.15 3.09
C VAL A 54 8.29 -9.20 4.15
N PHE A 55 8.13 -10.35 4.79
CA PHE A 55 7.20 -10.49 5.92
C PHE A 55 7.94 -10.56 7.25
N ILE A 56 7.51 -9.73 8.20
CA ILE A 56 8.00 -9.75 9.58
C ILE A 56 7.03 -10.59 10.41
N LEU A 57 7.53 -11.72 10.92
CA LEU A 57 6.80 -12.62 11.80
C LEU A 57 7.17 -12.29 13.26
N PRO A 58 6.22 -11.77 14.05
CA PRO A 58 6.49 -11.40 15.44
C PRO A 58 6.73 -12.63 16.32
N GLY A 59 7.30 -12.42 17.50
CA GLY A 59 7.46 -13.45 18.53
C GLY A 59 6.16 -13.83 19.22
N ILE A 60 6.26 -14.71 20.22
CA ILE A 60 5.13 -15.05 21.10
C ILE A 60 4.52 -13.76 21.68
N MET A 61 3.20 -13.62 21.57
CA MET A 61 2.46 -12.45 22.06
C MET A 61 2.75 -11.13 21.34
N GLY A 62 3.51 -11.15 20.24
CA GLY A 62 3.75 -9.99 19.39
C GLY A 62 2.68 -9.74 18.32
N SER A 63 1.71 -10.64 18.14
CA SER A 63 0.50 -10.39 17.32
C SER A 63 -0.67 -10.00 18.20
N ARG A 64 -1.46 -9.03 17.74
CA ARG A 64 -2.76 -8.70 18.33
C ARG A 64 -3.79 -9.77 17.98
N LEU A 65 -4.55 -10.21 18.97
CA LEU A 65 -5.58 -11.25 18.81
C LEU A 65 -6.96 -10.69 19.13
N SER A 66 -7.93 -10.99 18.26
CA SER A 66 -9.34 -10.65 18.45
C SER A 66 -10.20 -11.91 18.50
N ALA A 67 -11.23 -11.90 19.34
CA ALA A 67 -12.32 -12.87 19.25
C ALA A 67 -13.30 -12.43 18.17
N VAL A 68 -13.62 -13.37 17.29
CA VAL A 68 -14.57 -13.19 16.21
C VAL A 68 -15.78 -14.08 16.49
N SER A 69 -16.94 -13.45 16.68
CA SER A 69 -18.22 -14.13 16.91
C SER A 69 -19.32 -13.41 16.14
N ASN A 70 -20.12 -14.16 15.36
CA ASN A 70 -21.20 -13.62 14.52
C ASN A 70 -20.77 -12.46 13.58
N GLY A 71 -19.51 -12.47 13.11
CA GLY A 71 -18.96 -11.43 12.24
C GLY A 71 -18.52 -10.13 12.96
N LEU A 72 -18.69 -10.04 14.27
CA LEU A 72 -18.17 -8.94 15.09
C LEU A 72 -16.78 -9.32 15.62
N GLN A 73 -15.86 -8.36 15.60
CA GLN A 73 -14.49 -8.51 16.10
C GLN A 73 -14.33 -7.74 17.41
N ASP A 74 -13.88 -8.44 18.46
CA ASP A 74 -13.54 -7.88 19.78
C ASP A 74 -12.02 -8.03 19.99
N LEU A 75 -11.28 -6.92 20.12
CA LEU A 75 -9.83 -6.97 20.36
C LEU A 75 -9.57 -7.39 21.81
N ILE A 76 -8.88 -8.52 22.00
CA ILE A 76 -8.60 -9.06 23.35
C ILE A 76 -7.13 -8.83 23.73
N TRP A 77 -6.22 -8.94 22.77
CA TRP A 77 -4.79 -8.79 23.00
C TRP A 77 -4.19 -7.76 22.04
N ILE A 78 -3.58 -6.65 22.46
CA ILE A 78 -3.45 -6.13 23.83
C ILE A 78 -4.51 -5.04 24.04
N ASP A 79 -5.55 -5.33 24.82
CA ASP A 79 -6.53 -4.33 25.29
C ASP A 79 -6.42 -4.18 26.82
N PRO A 80 -5.72 -3.15 27.33
CA PRO A 80 -5.53 -2.95 28.77
C PRO A 80 -6.84 -2.82 29.55
N PHE A 81 -7.89 -2.22 28.96
CA PHE A 81 -9.18 -2.03 29.63
C PHE A 81 -9.97 -3.33 29.72
N ASP A 82 -9.94 -4.14 28.67
CA ASP A 82 -10.56 -5.47 28.70
C ASP A 82 -9.79 -6.42 29.64
N ILE A 83 -8.44 -6.36 29.62
CA ILE A 83 -7.58 -7.14 30.53
C ILE A 83 -7.85 -6.77 32.00
N LEU A 84 -8.00 -5.48 32.33
CA LEU A 84 -8.39 -4.99 33.66
C LEU A 84 -9.70 -5.63 34.17
N GLY A 85 -10.63 -5.90 33.24
CA GLY A 85 -11.91 -6.56 33.52
C GLY A 85 -11.89 -8.10 33.50
N GLY A 86 -10.72 -8.74 33.35
CA GLY A 86 -10.59 -10.20 33.23
C GLY A 86 -10.70 -10.75 31.80
N GLY A 87 -10.58 -9.88 30.79
CA GLY A 87 -10.70 -10.19 29.36
C GLY A 87 -9.69 -11.20 28.82
N LEU A 88 -8.58 -11.45 29.54
CA LEU A 88 -7.61 -12.49 29.18
C LEU A 88 -8.25 -13.89 29.04
N ARG A 89 -9.31 -14.18 29.79
CA ARG A 89 -10.04 -15.45 29.67
C ARG A 89 -10.70 -15.62 28.30
N LYS A 90 -11.01 -14.53 27.59
CA LYS A 90 -11.55 -14.58 26.23
C LYS A 90 -10.54 -15.11 25.22
N LEU A 91 -9.23 -15.04 25.51
CA LEU A 91 -8.22 -15.72 24.70
C LEU A 91 -8.38 -17.24 24.76
N TRP A 92 -9.17 -17.81 25.67
CA TRP A 92 -9.49 -19.25 25.69
C TRP A 92 -11.01 -19.42 25.76
N PRO A 93 -11.72 -19.20 24.63
CA PRO A 93 -13.18 -19.21 24.63
C PRO A 93 -13.72 -20.58 25.07
N ALA A 94 -14.72 -20.57 25.94
CA ALA A 94 -15.37 -21.78 26.43
C ALA A 94 -16.30 -22.44 25.41
N THR A 95 -16.66 -21.73 24.33
CA THR A 95 -17.61 -22.16 23.30
C THR A 95 -16.94 -22.24 21.93
N ALA A 96 -17.32 -23.25 21.13
CA ALA A 96 -16.74 -23.50 19.81
C ALA A 96 -17.10 -22.43 18.76
N ASP A 97 -18.10 -21.58 19.04
CA ASP A 97 -18.61 -20.57 18.10
C ASP A 97 -17.75 -19.28 18.07
N THR A 98 -16.75 -19.16 18.94
CA THR A 98 -15.83 -18.01 18.99
C THR A 98 -14.48 -18.41 18.40
N VAL A 99 -14.09 -17.78 17.29
CA VAL A 99 -12.80 -18.00 16.65
C VAL A 99 -11.85 -16.88 17.06
N ILE A 100 -10.65 -17.23 17.51
CA ILE A 100 -9.60 -16.25 17.75
C ILE A 100 -8.81 -16.08 16.45
N ALA A 101 -8.64 -14.82 16.04
CA ALA A 101 -7.89 -14.46 14.84
C ALA A 101 -6.81 -13.45 15.17
N ALA A 102 -5.66 -13.56 14.49
CA ALA A 102 -4.63 -12.55 14.54
C ALA A 102 -5.03 -11.37 13.63
N THR A 103 -5.25 -10.21 14.23
CA THR A 103 -5.82 -9.02 13.57
C THR A 103 -4.82 -7.88 13.40
N GLY A 104 -3.61 -8.01 13.95
CA GLY A 104 -2.55 -7.03 13.78
C GLY A 104 -1.26 -7.41 14.51
N THR A 105 -0.30 -6.49 14.58
CA THR A 105 1.00 -6.70 15.24
C THR A 105 1.26 -5.61 16.27
N VAL A 106 1.81 -5.99 17.41
CA VAL A 106 2.25 -5.04 18.44
C VAL A 106 3.32 -4.11 17.86
N PHE A 107 3.10 -2.80 17.84
CA PHE A 107 3.90 -1.95 16.95
C PHE A 107 5.31 -1.68 17.47
N ALA A 108 5.45 -1.40 18.76
CA ALA A 108 6.69 -0.85 19.29
C ALA A 108 7.96 -1.67 18.98
N PRO A 109 7.98 -3.02 19.04
CA PRO A 109 9.19 -3.80 18.77
C PRO A 109 9.53 -3.98 17.29
N TYR A 110 8.59 -3.71 16.37
CA TYR A 110 8.73 -4.12 14.96
C TYR A 110 8.54 -2.97 13.97
N LEU A 111 7.88 -1.87 14.36
CA LEU A 111 7.54 -0.78 13.45
C LEU A 111 8.79 -0.08 12.92
N ARG A 112 9.82 0.12 13.75
CA ARG A 112 11.10 0.72 13.31
C ARG A 112 11.74 -0.09 12.19
N MET A 113 11.82 -1.42 12.34
CA MET A 113 12.34 -2.32 11.30
C MET A 113 11.50 -2.28 10.03
N ARG A 114 10.16 -2.35 10.14
CA ARG A 114 9.28 -2.29 8.96
C ARG A 114 9.50 -0.99 8.19
N LEU A 115 9.48 0.16 8.86
CA LEU A 115 9.66 1.46 8.22
C LEU A 115 11.05 1.57 7.57
N ARG A 116 12.12 1.12 8.24
CA ARG A 116 13.47 1.14 7.65
C ARG A 116 13.64 0.19 6.46
N LEU A 117 13.01 -0.99 6.48
CA LEU A 117 12.99 -1.91 5.33
C LEU A 117 12.22 -1.30 4.15
N THR A 118 11.07 -0.65 4.42
CA THR A 118 10.32 0.09 3.40
C THR A 118 11.16 1.21 2.81
N LEU A 119 11.87 1.96 3.65
CA LEU A 119 12.79 3.03 3.23
C LEU A 119 13.98 2.48 2.42
N ALA A 120 14.41 1.25 2.71
CA ALA A 120 15.44 0.56 1.93
C ALA A 120 14.93 0.00 0.59
N GLY A 121 13.63 0.13 0.28
CA GLY A 121 13.04 -0.25 -1.00
C GLY A 121 12.39 -1.64 -1.03
N TYR A 122 12.19 -2.28 0.11
CA TYR A 122 11.46 -3.56 0.19
C TYR A 122 9.95 -3.36 0.35
N ASP A 123 9.15 -4.36 -0.03
CA ASP A 123 7.72 -4.41 0.31
C ASP A 123 7.58 -5.13 1.67
N ALA A 124 7.82 -4.38 2.74
CA ALA A 124 7.82 -4.87 4.11
C ALA A 124 6.42 -4.82 4.73
N SER A 125 5.90 -5.96 5.17
CA SER A 125 4.60 -6.09 5.84
C SER A 125 4.72 -6.98 7.07
N PHE A 126 3.83 -6.81 8.05
CA PHE A 126 3.73 -7.76 9.14
C PHE A 126 2.95 -9.00 8.70
N LEU A 127 3.30 -10.16 9.24
CA LEU A 127 2.54 -11.40 9.11
C LEU A 127 2.14 -11.89 10.51
N PRO A 128 1.08 -11.31 11.10
CA PRO A 128 0.62 -11.70 12.42
C PRO A 128 0.00 -13.09 12.39
N TYR A 129 0.13 -13.82 13.50
CA TYR A 129 -0.39 -15.18 13.64
C TYR A 129 -0.83 -15.46 15.08
N ASP A 130 -1.58 -16.54 15.24
CA ASP A 130 -2.04 -16.96 16.56
C ASP A 130 -0.93 -17.67 17.33
N TRP A 131 -0.21 -16.90 18.13
CA TRP A 131 0.94 -17.34 18.92
C TRP A 131 0.61 -18.38 20.00
N ARG A 132 -0.67 -18.70 20.21
CA ARG A 132 -1.08 -19.76 21.15
C ARG A 132 -0.89 -21.16 20.54
N LEU A 133 -0.94 -21.27 19.22
CA LEU A 133 -0.91 -22.52 18.48
C LEU A 133 0.52 -23.04 18.27
N SER A 134 0.64 -24.28 17.79
CA SER A 134 1.94 -24.87 17.43
C SER A 134 2.60 -24.02 16.33
N PRO A 135 3.90 -23.66 16.46
CA PRO A 135 4.63 -23.00 15.39
C PRO A 135 4.63 -23.79 14.07
N ALA A 136 4.68 -25.12 14.15
CA ALA A 136 4.66 -25.99 12.97
C ALA A 136 3.32 -25.92 12.22
N ASP A 137 2.21 -26.11 12.93
CA ASP A 137 0.86 -26.04 12.35
C ASP A 137 0.57 -24.64 11.79
N THR A 138 0.96 -23.61 12.54
CA THR A 138 0.79 -22.21 12.12
C THR A 138 1.58 -21.91 10.85
N GLY A 139 2.84 -22.34 10.78
CA GLY A 139 3.67 -22.13 9.59
C GLY A 139 3.09 -22.83 8.36
N ASN A 140 2.65 -24.08 8.50
CA ASN A 140 2.00 -24.81 7.41
C ASN A 140 0.72 -24.13 6.91
N ALA A 141 -0.12 -23.63 7.84
CA ALA A 141 -1.33 -22.91 7.49
C ALA A 141 -1.04 -21.59 6.75
N LEU A 142 -0.06 -20.81 7.23
CA LEU A 142 0.35 -19.55 6.60
C LEU A 142 0.96 -19.78 5.21
N LEU A 143 1.79 -20.81 5.05
CA LEU A 143 2.34 -21.18 3.75
C LEU A 143 1.22 -21.52 2.76
N GLY A 144 0.25 -22.35 3.17
CA GLY A 144 -0.90 -22.69 2.31
C GLY A 144 -1.70 -21.46 1.87
N GLN A 145 -1.88 -20.48 2.78
CA GLN A 145 -2.51 -19.20 2.44
C GLN A 145 -1.67 -18.38 1.45
N MET A 146 -0.34 -18.38 1.58
CA MET A 146 0.56 -17.68 0.66
C MET A 146 0.56 -18.31 -0.74
N GLN A 147 0.63 -19.65 -0.80
CA GLN A 147 0.53 -20.42 -2.04
C GLN A 147 -0.80 -20.15 -2.75
N ALA A 148 -1.91 -20.17 -2.02
CA ALA A 148 -3.24 -19.87 -2.57
C ALA A 148 -3.37 -18.43 -3.11
N ARG A 149 -2.57 -17.50 -2.59
CA ARG A 149 -2.50 -16.10 -3.05
C ARG A 149 -1.44 -15.86 -4.14
N GLY A 150 -0.73 -16.89 -4.58
CA GLY A 150 0.26 -16.80 -5.66
C GLY A 150 1.53 -16.03 -5.31
N TYR A 151 1.89 -15.95 -4.02
CA TYR A 151 3.17 -15.36 -3.62
C TYR A 151 4.35 -16.20 -4.15
N SER A 152 5.43 -15.52 -4.55
CA SER A 152 6.71 -16.11 -4.91
C SER A 152 7.84 -15.14 -4.52
N ASP A 153 9.07 -15.66 -4.36
CA ASP A 153 10.25 -14.90 -3.92
C ASP A 153 10.03 -14.06 -2.64
N VAL A 154 9.52 -14.72 -1.60
CA VAL A 154 9.23 -14.12 -0.30
C VAL A 154 10.39 -14.30 0.67
N VAL A 155 10.76 -13.21 1.34
CA VAL A 155 11.66 -13.21 2.49
C VAL A 155 10.87 -13.23 3.79
N LEU A 156 11.22 -14.14 4.70
CA LEU A 156 10.64 -14.23 6.03
C LEU A 156 11.64 -13.74 7.08
N LEU A 157 11.24 -12.74 7.86
CA LEU A 157 11.97 -12.17 8.98
C LEU A 157 11.31 -12.63 10.29
N GLY A 158 11.88 -13.64 10.94
CA GLY A 158 11.27 -14.28 12.11
C GLY A 158 11.93 -13.86 13.42
N HIS A 159 11.21 -13.14 14.28
CA HIS A 159 11.68 -12.82 15.63
C HIS A 159 11.22 -13.86 16.64
N SER A 160 12.13 -14.33 17.51
CA SER A 160 11.79 -15.27 18.60
C SER A 160 11.01 -16.48 18.05
N MET A 161 9.84 -16.80 18.60
CA MET A 161 8.94 -17.87 18.10
C MET A 161 8.52 -17.70 16.63
N GLY A 162 8.44 -16.47 16.12
CA GLY A 162 8.15 -16.20 14.70
C GLY A 162 9.20 -16.79 13.76
N GLY A 163 10.44 -16.97 14.23
CA GLY A 163 11.47 -17.71 13.50
C GLY A 163 11.19 -19.22 13.42
N LEU A 164 10.55 -19.82 14.42
CA LEU A 164 10.12 -21.22 14.37
C LEU A 164 8.96 -21.40 13.38
N VAL A 165 8.03 -20.44 13.32
CA VAL A 165 6.96 -20.40 12.32
C VAL A 165 7.54 -20.25 10.91
N ALA A 166 8.48 -19.32 10.71
CA ALA A 166 9.16 -19.14 9.43
C ALA A 166 9.94 -20.41 9.00
N ARG A 167 10.57 -21.10 9.96
CA ARG A 167 11.20 -22.40 9.73
C ARG A 167 10.22 -23.46 9.23
N ALA A 168 9.04 -23.55 9.85
CA ALA A 168 8.00 -24.47 9.41
C ALA A 168 7.48 -24.13 7.99
N MET A 169 7.31 -22.83 7.68
CA MET A 169 6.92 -22.39 6.34
C MET A 169 7.96 -22.80 5.29
N ALA A 170 9.25 -22.57 5.53
CA ALA A 170 10.30 -22.98 4.62
C ALA A 170 10.37 -24.52 4.46
N ALA A 171 10.23 -25.28 5.55
CA ALA A 171 10.20 -26.74 5.50
C ALA A 171 9.02 -27.30 4.68
N GLY A 172 7.87 -26.62 4.72
CA GLY A 172 6.71 -26.94 3.89
C GLY A 172 6.84 -26.55 2.41
N ASP A 173 7.88 -25.80 2.05
CA ASP A 173 8.18 -25.34 0.69
C ASP A 173 9.57 -25.81 0.21
N PRO A 174 9.78 -27.12 0.05
CA PRO A 174 11.09 -27.68 -0.33
C PRO A 174 11.48 -27.36 -1.78
N GLY A 175 10.52 -26.93 -2.61
CA GLY A 175 10.76 -26.51 -3.99
C GLY A 175 11.05 -25.01 -4.13
N GLU A 176 11.10 -24.27 -3.03
CA GLU A 176 11.34 -22.82 -2.99
C GLU A 176 10.36 -22.03 -3.89
N SER A 177 9.12 -22.51 -3.97
CA SER A 177 8.09 -21.91 -4.81
C SER A 177 7.59 -20.57 -4.28
N VAL A 178 7.67 -20.39 -2.96
CA VAL A 178 7.20 -19.21 -2.24
C VAL A 178 8.34 -18.56 -1.47
N VAL A 179 9.02 -19.31 -0.59
CA VAL A 179 9.98 -18.79 0.38
C VAL A 179 11.40 -18.89 -0.18
N SER A 180 12.00 -17.74 -0.47
CA SER A 180 13.37 -17.66 -1.03
C SER A 180 14.45 -17.37 0.00
N GLN A 181 14.10 -16.81 1.16
CA GLN A 181 15.07 -16.54 2.23
C GLN A 181 14.40 -16.45 3.60
N VAL A 182 15.11 -16.90 4.64
CA VAL A 182 14.66 -16.77 6.04
C VAL A 182 15.77 -16.16 6.89
N ILE A 183 15.47 -15.07 7.57
CA ILE A 183 16.37 -14.43 8.55
C ILE A 183 15.69 -14.51 9.92
N THR A 184 16.39 -15.08 10.91
CA THR A 184 15.86 -15.24 12.26
C THR A 184 16.60 -14.39 13.28
N PHE A 185 15.88 -13.78 14.23
CA PHE A 185 16.42 -12.95 15.30
C PHE A 185 16.08 -13.56 16.66
N GLY A 186 17.10 -13.92 17.45
CA GLY A 186 16.90 -14.45 18.81
C GLY A 186 16.02 -15.70 18.86
N THR A 187 15.89 -16.46 17.76
CA THR A 187 14.95 -17.57 17.69
C THR A 187 15.41 -18.74 18.57
N PRO A 188 14.53 -19.29 19.44
CA PRO A 188 14.85 -20.44 20.30
C PRO A 188 14.84 -21.74 19.48
N ASN A 189 15.81 -21.90 18.59
CA ASN A 189 15.88 -23.03 17.64
C ASN A 189 15.90 -24.40 18.32
N HIS A 190 16.45 -24.46 19.53
CA HIS A 190 16.48 -25.62 20.42
C HIS A 190 15.81 -25.34 21.78
N GLY A 191 14.85 -24.41 21.80
CA GLY A 191 14.11 -24.00 23.00
C GLY A 191 14.79 -22.93 23.85
N SER A 192 14.17 -22.60 24.97
CA SER A 192 14.67 -21.65 25.98
C SER A 192 14.14 -22.01 27.36
N TYR A 193 14.64 -21.32 28.39
CA TYR A 193 14.19 -21.54 29.78
C TYR A 193 12.98 -20.67 30.16
N ALA A 194 12.56 -19.75 29.28
CA ALA A 194 11.41 -18.88 29.53
C ALA A 194 10.10 -19.65 29.83
N PRO A 195 9.75 -20.76 29.14
CA PRO A 195 8.59 -21.58 29.51
C PRO A 195 8.69 -22.18 30.91
N LEU A 196 9.90 -22.57 31.36
CA LEU A 196 10.12 -23.06 32.72
C LEU A 196 9.90 -21.95 33.74
N GLU A 197 10.47 -20.77 33.48
CA GLU A 197 10.35 -19.61 34.37
C GLU A 197 8.89 -19.14 34.51
N ILE A 198 8.12 -19.15 33.40
CA ILE A 198 6.70 -18.80 33.39
C ILE A 198 5.93 -19.77 34.29
N LEU A 199 6.11 -21.07 34.11
CA LEU A 199 5.39 -22.09 34.88
C LEU A 199 5.95 -22.28 36.30
N ALA A 200 7.16 -21.81 36.56
CA ALA A 200 7.73 -21.66 37.90
C ALA A 200 7.27 -20.38 38.62
N LEU A 201 6.47 -19.52 37.95
CA LEU A 201 5.98 -18.24 38.46
C LEU A 201 7.11 -17.23 38.79
N SER A 202 8.26 -17.38 38.12
CA SER A 202 9.46 -16.57 38.27
C SER A 202 9.73 -15.62 37.11
N HIS A 203 8.95 -15.72 36.02
CA HIS A 203 9.05 -14.79 34.90
C HIS A 203 8.33 -13.47 35.19
N GLY A 204 8.98 -12.33 34.92
CA GLY A 204 8.44 -10.99 35.21
C GLY A 204 7.09 -10.75 34.54
N THR A 205 6.99 -11.13 33.27
CA THR A 205 5.81 -10.97 32.40
C THR A 205 4.52 -11.60 32.92
N LEU A 206 4.58 -12.83 33.45
CA LEU A 206 3.38 -13.50 33.95
C LEU A 206 2.77 -12.72 35.12
N ARG A 207 3.61 -12.09 35.93
CA ARG A 207 3.16 -11.21 37.01
C ARG A 207 2.77 -9.82 36.53
N SER A 208 3.38 -9.30 35.47
CA SER A 208 2.93 -8.07 34.79
C SER A 208 1.49 -8.23 34.29
N ILE A 209 1.18 -9.36 33.64
CA ILE A 209 -0.18 -9.69 33.22
C ILE A 209 -1.12 -9.84 34.42
N ALA A 210 -0.73 -10.62 35.44
CA ALA A 210 -1.54 -10.83 36.63
C ALA A 210 -1.72 -9.57 37.50
N GLY A 211 -0.82 -8.58 37.37
CA GLY A 211 -0.93 -7.30 38.05
C GLY A 211 -1.97 -6.37 37.43
N VAL A 212 -2.38 -6.63 36.18
CA VAL A 212 -3.40 -5.88 35.46
C VAL A 212 -4.75 -6.62 35.47
N ASP A 213 -4.76 -7.95 35.42
CA ASP A 213 -5.98 -8.75 35.56
C ASP A 213 -6.43 -8.85 37.02
N LEU A 214 -7.38 -8.01 37.42
CA LEU A 214 -7.97 -8.02 38.78
C LEU A 214 -8.72 -9.33 39.11
N GLY A 215 -8.98 -10.19 38.12
CA GLY A 215 -9.76 -11.42 38.25
C GLY A 215 -8.95 -12.72 38.30
N SER A 216 -7.62 -12.70 38.07
CA SER A 216 -6.80 -13.91 38.02
C SER A 216 -5.39 -13.69 38.59
N THR A 217 -4.89 -14.62 39.41
CA THR A 217 -3.49 -14.58 39.86
C THR A 217 -2.55 -15.12 38.78
N ALA A 218 -1.24 -14.83 38.89
CA ALA A 218 -0.21 -15.42 38.03
C ALA A 218 -0.29 -16.96 38.01
N ARG A 219 -0.64 -17.57 39.14
CA ARG A 219 -0.82 -19.02 39.25
C ARG A 219 -2.06 -19.51 38.52
N ASP A 220 -3.15 -18.75 38.56
CA ASP A 220 -4.40 -19.08 37.85
C ASP A 220 -4.19 -19.01 36.34
N ILE A 221 -3.58 -17.93 35.84
CA ILE A 221 -3.25 -17.81 34.40
C ILE A 221 -2.32 -18.94 33.95
N ALA A 222 -1.27 -19.24 34.73
CA ALA A 222 -0.40 -20.37 34.40
C ALA A 222 -1.16 -21.70 34.39
N SER A 223 -2.06 -21.92 35.35
CA SER A 223 -2.77 -23.19 35.55
C SER A 223 -3.93 -23.40 34.59
N ASP A 224 -4.68 -22.35 34.27
CA ASP A 224 -5.90 -22.47 33.49
C ASP A 224 -5.63 -22.35 32.00
N VAL A 225 -4.49 -21.76 31.64
CA VAL A 225 -4.20 -21.33 30.27
C VAL A 225 -2.83 -21.83 29.79
N LEU A 226 -1.73 -21.41 30.43
CA LEU A 226 -0.40 -21.58 29.86
C LEU A 226 0.13 -23.02 29.94
N ARG A 227 -0.29 -23.80 30.96
CA ARG A 227 0.18 -25.19 31.18
C ARG A 227 -0.15 -26.19 30.07
N HIS A 228 -0.95 -25.78 29.08
CA HIS A 228 -1.35 -26.61 27.95
C HIS A 228 -1.23 -25.90 26.61
N MET A 229 -0.64 -24.69 26.57
CA MET A 229 -0.50 -23.88 25.35
C MET A 229 0.63 -24.42 24.47
N PRO A 230 0.35 -24.94 23.25
CA PRO A 230 1.37 -25.50 22.38
C PRO A 230 2.50 -24.51 22.05
N GLY A 231 2.16 -23.27 21.68
CA GLY A 231 3.15 -22.25 21.31
C GLY A 231 4.21 -21.99 22.39
N LEU A 232 3.84 -22.12 23.67
CA LEU A 232 4.79 -21.98 24.79
C LEU A 232 5.57 -23.26 25.06
N LEU A 233 4.89 -24.40 25.10
CA LEU A 233 5.50 -25.68 25.51
C LEU A 233 6.45 -26.25 24.45
N GLU A 234 6.24 -25.94 23.17
CA GLU A 234 7.14 -26.35 22.09
C GLU A 234 8.49 -25.63 22.13
N MET A 235 8.60 -24.54 22.91
CA MET A 235 9.85 -23.82 23.14
C MET A 235 10.62 -24.31 24.38
N LEU A 236 10.19 -25.42 25.02
CA LEU A 236 10.99 -26.03 26.09
C LEU A 236 12.38 -26.46 25.58
N PRO A 237 13.43 -26.46 26.43
CA PRO A 237 14.76 -26.81 26.00
C PRO A 237 14.81 -28.23 25.41
N ASP A 238 15.45 -28.35 24.25
CA ASP A 238 15.62 -29.61 23.54
C ASP A 238 16.44 -30.60 24.39
N HIS A 239 15.87 -31.78 24.64
CA HIS A 239 16.53 -32.86 25.37
C HIS A 239 17.86 -33.26 24.70
N ALA A 240 17.96 -33.20 23.36
CA ALA A 240 19.20 -33.56 22.67
C ALA A 240 20.37 -32.62 23.04
N LYS A 241 20.08 -31.34 23.33
CA LYS A 241 21.06 -30.34 23.78
C LYS A 241 21.18 -30.26 25.31
N ARG A 242 20.26 -30.87 26.04
CA ARG A 242 20.20 -30.94 27.52
C ARG A 242 19.93 -32.37 27.99
N PRO A 243 20.87 -33.32 27.78
CA PRO A 243 20.63 -34.75 28.07
C PRO A 243 20.40 -35.04 29.56
N ASP A 244 20.90 -34.17 30.44
CA ASP A 244 20.80 -34.32 31.89
C ASP A 244 19.43 -33.92 32.46
N ALA A 245 18.56 -33.30 31.65
CA ALA A 245 17.24 -32.85 32.09
C ALA A 245 16.19 -32.92 30.96
N ASP A 246 15.18 -33.76 31.16
CA ASP A 246 14.06 -33.89 30.22
C ASP A 246 12.85 -33.05 30.68
N TYR A 247 12.72 -31.83 30.18
CA TYR A 247 11.62 -30.94 30.57
C TYR A 247 10.26 -31.33 29.96
N PHE A 248 10.22 -32.25 28.99
CA PHE A 248 8.98 -32.84 28.48
C PHE A 248 8.48 -34.01 29.34
N ALA A 249 9.26 -34.47 30.31
CA ALA A 249 8.81 -35.47 31.28
C ALA A 249 8.11 -34.79 32.47
N PRO A 250 6.84 -35.17 32.80
CA PRO A 250 6.14 -34.61 33.96
C PRO A 250 6.88 -34.77 35.30
N ALA A 251 7.75 -35.77 35.41
CA ALA A 251 8.55 -36.04 36.62
C ALA A 251 9.66 -35.01 36.88
N THR A 252 10.07 -34.25 35.87
CA THR A 252 11.12 -33.23 35.98
C THR A 252 10.61 -31.96 36.67
N TRP A 253 9.28 -31.77 36.71
CA TRP A 253 8.63 -30.57 37.23
C TRP A 253 8.45 -30.63 38.77
N PRO A 254 9.04 -29.69 39.54
CA PRO A 254 8.87 -29.59 40.99
C PRO A 254 7.41 -29.34 41.40
N SER A 255 7.06 -29.72 42.63
CA SER A 255 5.69 -29.60 43.16
C SER A 255 5.22 -28.16 43.35
N GLY A 256 6.12 -27.21 43.63
CA GLY A 256 5.76 -25.79 43.78
C GLY A 256 5.50 -25.05 42.46
N THR A 257 5.74 -25.69 41.31
CA THR A 257 5.49 -25.13 39.97
C THR A 257 4.10 -25.48 39.45
N VAL A 258 3.63 -24.77 38.42
CA VAL A 258 2.46 -25.17 37.64
C VAL A 258 2.87 -26.23 36.63
N ARG A 259 2.53 -27.49 36.91
CA ARG A 259 2.93 -28.62 36.06
C ARG A 259 2.13 -28.67 34.74
N PRO A 260 2.79 -28.68 33.57
CA PRO A 260 2.14 -28.93 32.29
C PRO A 260 1.32 -30.22 32.25
N LEU A 261 0.30 -30.26 31.39
CA LEU A 261 -0.44 -31.49 31.15
C LEU A 261 0.42 -32.51 30.41
N LYS A 262 0.37 -33.78 30.82
CA LYS A 262 1.15 -34.86 30.18
C LYS A 262 0.87 -34.96 28.67
N ALA A 263 -0.40 -34.82 28.28
CA ALA A 263 -0.79 -34.83 26.87
C ALA A 263 -0.18 -33.64 26.11
N ALA A 264 -0.22 -32.44 26.70
CA ALA A 264 0.37 -31.25 26.10
C ALA A 264 1.90 -31.36 25.97
N LEU A 265 2.61 -31.90 26.96
CA LEU A 265 4.05 -32.17 26.85
C LEU A 265 4.38 -33.20 25.78
N THR A 266 3.52 -34.22 25.62
CA THR A 266 3.71 -35.23 24.57
C THR A 266 3.55 -34.62 23.19
N ALA A 267 2.50 -33.80 23.00
CA ALA A 267 2.27 -33.07 21.76
C ALA A 267 3.40 -32.07 21.48
N ALA A 268 3.81 -31.30 22.49
CA ALA A 268 4.88 -30.32 22.36
C ALA A 268 6.22 -30.96 22.00
N ARG A 269 6.56 -32.12 22.57
CA ARG A 269 7.75 -32.88 22.16
C ARG A 269 7.68 -33.27 20.68
N ALA A 270 6.52 -33.72 20.22
CA ALA A 270 6.33 -34.11 18.83
C ALA A 270 6.43 -32.89 17.88
N GLY A 271 5.82 -31.76 18.24
CA GLY A 271 5.89 -30.51 17.49
C GLY A 271 7.31 -29.95 17.40
N ALA A 272 7.99 -29.83 18.53
CA ALA A 272 9.39 -29.37 18.59
C ALA A 272 10.33 -30.26 17.77
N GLY A 273 10.15 -31.58 17.83
CA GLY A 273 10.94 -32.54 17.04
C GLY A 273 10.57 -32.59 15.55
N GLY A 274 9.42 -32.04 15.15
CA GLY A 274 8.93 -32.02 13.77
C GLY A 274 9.50 -30.89 12.91
N LEU A 275 10.13 -29.88 13.53
CA LEU A 275 10.77 -28.78 12.80
C LEU A 275 12.04 -29.28 12.09
N GLN A 276 12.00 -29.28 10.76
CA GLN A 276 13.13 -29.70 9.94
C GLN A 276 14.37 -28.82 10.19
N ARG A 277 15.54 -29.38 9.84
CA ARG A 277 16.79 -28.62 9.88
C ARG A 277 16.71 -27.45 8.88
N PRO A 278 17.19 -26.25 9.27
CA PRO A 278 17.38 -25.16 8.33
C PRO A 278 18.21 -25.59 7.12
N ASP A 279 17.82 -25.12 5.94
CA ASP A 279 18.56 -25.27 4.68
C ASP A 279 19.35 -24.00 4.34
N ASP A 280 19.89 -23.93 3.12
CA ASP A 280 20.77 -22.85 2.67
C ASP A 280 20.08 -21.49 2.57
N ARG A 281 18.74 -21.41 2.71
CA ARG A 281 17.98 -20.15 2.73
C ARG A 281 18.12 -19.38 4.04
N PHE A 282 18.68 -20.00 5.09
CA PHE A 282 18.64 -19.48 6.44
C PHE A 282 19.87 -18.64 6.81
N THR A 283 19.62 -17.52 7.47
CA THR A 283 20.63 -16.74 8.20
C THR A 283 20.16 -16.43 9.61
N GLN A 284 21.06 -16.55 10.58
CA GLN A 284 20.78 -16.31 12.00
C GLN A 284 21.45 -15.03 12.50
N ILE A 285 20.68 -14.19 13.20
CA ILE A 285 21.20 -13.11 14.04
C ILE A 285 20.95 -13.50 15.50
N VAL A 286 22.03 -13.73 16.23
CA VAL A 286 22.04 -14.23 17.61
C VAL A 286 22.40 -13.10 18.56
N GLY A 287 21.47 -12.78 19.47
CA GLY A 287 21.72 -11.86 20.57
C GLY A 287 22.61 -12.50 21.63
N TRP A 288 23.52 -11.72 22.22
CA TRP A 288 24.42 -12.19 23.28
C TRP A 288 24.78 -11.05 24.26
N SER A 289 25.52 -11.39 25.31
CA SER A 289 26.02 -10.45 26.33
C SER A 289 25.00 -10.00 27.38
N GLU A 290 23.85 -10.66 27.48
CA GLU A 290 22.83 -10.43 28.50
C GLU A 290 22.75 -11.58 29.50
N ASP A 291 22.37 -11.26 30.74
CA ASP A 291 22.21 -12.24 31.81
C ASP A 291 21.00 -13.14 31.52
N THR A 292 21.29 -14.39 31.14
CA THR A 292 20.34 -15.35 30.59
C THR A 292 20.35 -16.63 31.39
N VAL A 293 19.17 -17.21 31.64
CA VAL A 293 19.05 -18.54 32.23
C VAL A 293 19.50 -19.57 31.19
N VAL A 294 20.61 -20.26 31.45
CA VAL A 294 21.23 -21.24 30.53
C VAL A 294 21.03 -22.69 30.97
N GLY A 295 20.56 -22.89 32.19
CA GLY A 295 20.38 -24.19 32.83
C GLY A 295 19.27 -24.15 33.88
N ALA A 296 18.64 -25.30 34.13
CA ALA A 296 17.67 -25.46 35.20
C ALA A 296 17.71 -26.88 35.77
N ARG A 297 17.73 -27.00 37.11
CA ARG A 297 17.62 -28.29 37.81
C ARG A 297 16.46 -28.28 38.80
N ARG A 298 15.91 -29.47 39.04
CA ARG A 298 14.84 -29.67 40.01
C ARG A 298 15.38 -29.48 41.44
N GLY A 299 14.85 -28.50 42.16
CA GLY A 299 15.05 -28.32 43.61
C GLY A 299 13.94 -28.98 44.43
N ALA A 300 13.95 -28.75 45.74
CA ALA A 300 12.95 -29.32 46.67
C ALA A 300 11.54 -28.79 46.38
N ASP A 301 11.39 -27.46 46.31
CA ASP A 301 10.08 -26.79 46.16
C ASP A 301 9.94 -25.99 44.85
N GLY A 302 11.00 -25.89 44.04
CA GLY A 302 11.01 -25.12 42.79
C GLY A 302 12.21 -25.46 41.92
N PHE A 303 12.38 -24.75 40.80
CA PHE A 303 13.60 -24.86 39.99
C PHE A 303 14.73 -24.03 40.61
N VAL A 304 15.96 -24.53 40.44
CA VAL A 304 17.18 -23.75 40.59
C VAL A 304 17.72 -23.50 39.19
N PHE A 305 17.85 -22.22 38.84
CA PHE A 305 18.30 -21.77 37.53
C PHE A 305 19.79 -21.43 37.57
N GLU A 306 20.48 -21.71 36.48
CA GLU A 306 21.85 -21.26 36.25
C GLU A 306 21.80 -20.04 35.31
N MET A 307 22.29 -18.90 35.77
CA MET A 307 22.38 -17.67 34.98
C MET A 307 23.81 -17.43 34.51
N LYS A 308 23.95 -17.09 33.22
CA LYS A 308 25.21 -16.64 32.62
C LYS A 308 24.95 -15.47 31.70
N ARG A 309 25.97 -14.63 31.52
CA ARG A 309 25.97 -13.59 30.49
C ARG A 309 26.27 -14.18 29.10
N ASP A 310 25.47 -15.16 28.68
CA ASP A 310 25.64 -15.92 27.42
C ASP A 310 24.30 -16.20 26.74
N GLY A 311 23.61 -15.12 26.40
CA GLY A 311 22.36 -15.11 25.64
C GLY A 311 21.85 -13.69 25.48
N ASP A 312 20.61 -13.55 25.03
CA ASP A 312 19.93 -12.26 24.82
C ASP A 312 18.99 -11.87 25.98
N GLY A 313 19.11 -12.55 27.12
CA GLY A 313 18.27 -12.37 28.31
C GLY A 313 17.07 -13.31 28.36
N THR A 314 16.72 -13.94 27.22
CA THR A 314 15.62 -14.92 27.13
C THR A 314 16.11 -16.27 26.59
N VAL A 315 16.85 -16.26 25.48
CA VAL A 315 17.32 -17.45 24.79
C VAL A 315 18.82 -17.60 25.01
N PRO A 316 19.27 -18.73 25.61
CA PRO A 316 20.69 -19.06 25.67
C PRO A 316 21.29 -19.11 24.29
N ARG A 317 22.48 -18.53 24.13
CA ARG A 317 23.16 -18.47 22.83
C ARG A 317 23.27 -19.86 22.17
N ASP A 318 23.63 -20.88 22.95
CA ASP A 318 23.82 -22.24 22.46
C ASP A 318 22.52 -22.96 22.02
N LEU A 319 21.36 -22.50 22.52
CA LEU A 319 20.04 -22.97 22.09
C LEU A 319 19.47 -22.13 20.93
N ALA A 320 19.95 -20.90 20.75
CA ALA A 320 19.65 -20.09 19.57
C ALA A 320 20.44 -20.55 18.33
N GLU A 321 21.71 -20.94 18.51
CA GLU A 321 22.63 -21.34 17.44
C GLU A 321 22.23 -22.66 16.77
N THR A 322 22.18 -22.64 15.44
CA THR A 322 22.03 -23.85 14.62
C THR A 322 23.29 -24.10 13.80
N ASP A 323 23.72 -25.37 13.74
CA ASP A 323 24.87 -25.79 12.94
C ASP A 323 24.57 -25.76 11.44
N GLY A 324 25.60 -25.52 10.63
CA GLY A 324 25.51 -25.59 9.17
C GLY A 324 24.95 -24.35 8.48
N ILE A 325 24.54 -23.31 9.21
CA ILE A 325 24.03 -22.06 8.62
C ILE A 325 24.84 -20.83 9.04
N THR A 326 24.76 -19.78 8.20
CA THR A 326 25.43 -18.49 8.43
C THR A 326 24.87 -17.79 9.65
N ARG A 327 25.77 -17.30 10.51
CA ARG A 327 25.43 -16.69 11.80
C ARG A 327 26.12 -15.34 11.97
N TYR A 328 25.41 -14.41 12.56
CA TYR A 328 25.85 -13.08 12.94
C TYR A 328 25.50 -12.83 14.41
N TYR A 329 26.31 -12.04 15.09
CA TYR A 329 26.17 -11.81 16.54
C TYR A 329 25.94 -10.34 16.85
N THR A 330 24.97 -10.05 17.70
CA THR A 330 24.69 -8.68 18.19
C THR A 330 24.58 -8.67 19.71
N ARG A 331 24.97 -7.57 20.34
CA ARG A 331 24.65 -7.36 21.76
C ARG A 331 23.21 -6.86 21.90
N GLY A 332 22.65 -7.00 23.08
CA GLY A 332 21.36 -6.42 23.44
C GLY A 332 20.31 -7.44 23.82
N THR A 333 19.22 -6.91 24.36
CA THR A 333 18.12 -7.69 24.93
C THR A 333 17.21 -8.26 23.85
N HIS A 334 16.65 -9.43 24.12
CA HIS A 334 15.82 -10.22 23.20
C HIS A 334 14.74 -9.37 22.51
N GLY A 335 13.99 -8.57 23.26
CA GLY A 335 12.94 -7.70 22.72
C GLY A 335 13.35 -6.50 21.92
N SER A 336 14.58 -6.02 22.11
CA SER A 336 15.09 -4.86 21.39
C SER A 336 15.71 -5.22 20.05
N LEU A 337 15.98 -6.51 19.79
CA LEU A 337 16.71 -6.96 18.59
C LEU A 337 16.13 -6.39 17.30
N CYS A 338 14.81 -6.41 17.13
CA CYS A 338 14.14 -5.87 15.94
C CYS A 338 14.09 -4.33 15.88
N ASN A 339 14.44 -3.63 16.95
CA ASN A 339 14.52 -2.17 16.99
C ASN A 339 15.94 -1.61 16.95
N ARG A 340 16.97 -2.43 17.08
CA ARG A 340 18.36 -1.95 17.04
C ARG A 340 18.76 -1.52 15.62
N GLY A 341 19.46 -0.39 15.53
CA GLY A 341 19.91 0.14 14.25
C GLY A 341 20.88 -0.80 13.51
N ASP A 342 21.79 -1.46 14.23
CA ASP A 342 22.78 -2.40 13.69
C ASP A 342 22.15 -3.68 13.14
N VAL A 343 21.17 -4.25 13.84
CA VAL A 343 20.40 -5.42 13.38
C VAL A 343 19.56 -5.08 12.15
N ILE A 344 18.90 -3.92 12.13
CA ILE A 344 18.10 -3.49 10.97
C ILE A 344 19.00 -3.27 9.75
N ALA A 345 20.15 -2.61 9.91
CA ALA A 345 21.12 -2.39 8.84
C ALA A 345 21.68 -3.73 8.31
N ALA A 346 22.05 -4.64 9.21
CA ALA A 346 22.44 -6.00 8.86
C ALA A 346 21.36 -6.74 8.07
N THR A 347 20.10 -6.61 8.49
CA THR A 347 18.97 -7.26 7.80
C THR A 347 18.81 -6.74 6.38
N ILE A 348 18.90 -5.42 6.16
CA ILE A 348 18.83 -4.82 4.82
C ILE A 348 19.91 -5.36 3.90
N ASP A 349 21.15 -5.43 4.39
CA ASP A 349 22.30 -6.00 3.69
C ASP A 349 22.10 -7.48 3.34
N LEU A 350 21.62 -8.27 4.30
CA LEU A 350 21.40 -9.71 4.15
C LEU A 350 20.31 -10.03 3.14
N ILE A 351 19.24 -9.24 3.08
CA ILE A 351 18.18 -9.41 2.08
C ILE A 351 18.71 -9.12 0.67
N GLY A 352 19.57 -8.09 0.53
CA GLY A 352 20.05 -7.64 -0.77
C GLY A 352 21.25 -8.42 -1.31
N THR A 353 22.17 -8.81 -0.42
CA THR A 353 23.50 -9.34 -0.80
C THR A 353 23.83 -10.68 -0.17
N GLY A 354 23.05 -11.15 0.80
CA GLY A 354 23.32 -12.38 1.55
C GLY A 354 24.46 -12.28 2.58
N GLN A 355 25.12 -11.12 2.69
CA GLN A 355 26.18 -10.87 3.67
C GLN A 355 26.04 -9.48 4.28
N THR A 356 26.64 -9.24 5.44
CA THR A 356 26.70 -7.90 6.05
C THR A 356 28.01 -7.68 6.79
N ALA A 357 28.44 -6.42 6.88
CA ALA A 357 29.55 -5.97 7.71
C ALA A 357 29.10 -5.28 9.01
N HIS A 358 27.79 -5.06 9.20
CA HIS A 358 27.24 -4.40 10.38
C HIS A 358 27.33 -5.27 11.65
N LEU A 359 27.33 -6.60 11.48
CA LEU A 359 27.45 -7.55 12.58
C LEU A 359 28.61 -8.52 12.33
N PRO A 360 29.36 -8.93 13.36
CA PRO A 360 30.40 -9.94 13.23
C PRO A 360 29.83 -11.35 13.07
N GLN A 361 30.44 -12.16 12.20
CA GLN A 361 30.14 -13.60 12.10
C GLN A 361 30.84 -14.44 13.19
N THR A 362 31.89 -13.90 13.79
CA THR A 362 32.60 -14.52 14.90
C THR A 362 32.32 -13.76 16.18
N ARG A 363 31.91 -14.47 17.23
CA ARG A 363 31.73 -13.85 18.55
C ARG A 363 33.04 -13.20 19.02
N PRO A 364 33.04 -11.92 19.45
CA PRO A 364 34.17 -11.32 20.14
C PRO A 364 34.55 -12.14 21.39
N LEU A 365 35.84 -12.36 21.62
CA LEU A 365 36.32 -13.06 22.82
C LEU A 365 35.95 -12.25 24.07
N VAL A 366 35.25 -12.87 25.01
CA VAL A 366 34.94 -12.29 26.31
C VAL A 366 36.04 -12.70 27.30
N THR A 367 36.51 -11.76 28.13
CA THR A 367 37.48 -12.05 29.20
C THR A 367 36.93 -13.08 30.18
N THR A 368 37.82 -13.84 30.81
CA THR A 368 37.54 -15.01 31.67
C THR A 368 36.57 -14.79 32.83
N GLU A 369 36.21 -13.55 33.16
CA GLU A 369 35.26 -13.22 34.23
C GLU A 369 33.78 -13.51 33.89
N SER A 370 33.41 -13.66 32.60
CA SER A 370 32.01 -13.89 32.19
C SER A 370 31.55 -15.36 32.18
N LEU A 371 32.40 -16.31 32.59
CA LEU A 371 32.14 -17.76 32.43
C LEU A 371 31.56 -18.43 33.67
N ALA A 372 31.70 -17.84 34.85
CA ALA A 372 31.15 -18.41 36.08
C ALA A 372 29.64 -18.18 36.15
N GLY A 373 28.86 -19.26 36.00
CA GLY A 373 27.40 -19.19 36.18
C GLY A 373 27.03 -18.97 37.64
N VAL A 374 25.96 -18.21 37.86
CA VAL A 374 25.36 -17.99 39.19
C VAL A 374 24.13 -18.88 39.30
N GLU A 375 24.08 -19.72 40.34
CA GLU A 375 22.84 -20.43 40.69
C GLU A 375 21.88 -19.48 41.42
N ILE A 376 20.63 -19.45 40.98
CA ILE A 376 19.57 -18.64 41.57
C ILE A 376 18.30 -19.47 41.73
N SER A 377 17.62 -19.34 42.87
CA SER A 377 16.33 -20.00 43.06
C SER A 377 15.24 -19.29 42.24
N ALA A 378 14.19 -20.00 41.84
CA ALA A 378 13.05 -19.38 41.16
C ALA A 378 12.43 -18.20 41.95
N GLU A 379 12.42 -18.28 43.28
CA GLU A 379 11.93 -17.21 44.16
C GLU A 379 12.86 -15.99 44.16
N SER A 380 14.18 -16.21 44.25
CA SER A 380 15.17 -15.13 44.21
C SER A 380 15.23 -14.48 42.83
N LEU A 381 15.10 -15.27 41.75
CA LEU A 381 15.04 -14.79 40.38
C LEU A 381 13.79 -13.93 40.15
N ALA A 382 12.65 -14.37 40.68
CA ALA A 382 11.45 -13.57 40.72
C ALA A 382 11.74 -12.23 41.42
N ALA A 383 12.23 -12.25 42.67
CA ALA A 383 12.50 -11.04 43.44
C ALA A 383 13.47 -10.07 42.74
N GLN A 384 14.55 -10.58 42.12
CA GLN A 384 15.51 -9.77 41.36
C GLN A 384 14.85 -9.06 40.19
N ARG A 385 13.99 -9.75 39.42
CA ARG A 385 13.28 -9.15 38.29
C ARG A 385 12.11 -8.25 38.70
N PHE A 386 11.62 -8.34 39.94
CA PHE A 386 10.55 -7.48 40.48
C PHE A 386 11.04 -6.18 41.10
N GLY A 387 12.26 -6.14 41.65
CA GLY A 387 12.83 -4.93 42.24
C GLY A 387 12.89 -3.73 41.27
N ASP A 388 12.95 -4.02 39.97
CA ASP A 388 13.08 -3.01 38.90
C ASP A 388 11.73 -2.52 38.32
N MET A 389 10.59 -3.19 38.59
CA MET A 389 9.28 -2.74 38.11
C MET A 389 8.62 -1.76 39.11
N GLN A 390 8.70 -0.46 38.83
CA GLN A 390 8.14 0.57 39.71
C GLN A 390 6.61 0.75 39.60
N GLN A 391 5.94 0.32 38.51
CA GLN A 391 4.48 0.43 38.30
C GLN A 391 3.90 -0.70 37.42
N PRO A 392 2.60 -1.06 37.56
CA PRO A 392 1.95 -2.04 36.69
C PRO A 392 1.88 -1.53 35.24
N PRO A 393 2.04 -2.41 34.21
CA PRO A 393 2.05 -1.99 32.82
C PRO A 393 0.67 -1.48 32.40
N VAL A 394 0.63 -0.27 31.83
CA VAL A 394 -0.63 0.39 31.40
C VAL A 394 -0.63 0.68 29.90
N ARG A 395 0.49 0.51 29.21
CA ARG A 395 0.67 0.73 27.76
C ARG A 395 0.96 -0.57 27.04
N GLU A 396 0.72 -0.60 25.73
CA GLU A 396 1.07 -1.76 24.91
C GLU A 396 2.61 -1.94 24.86
N THR A 397 3.39 -0.86 24.95
CA THR A 397 4.86 -0.88 25.14
C THR A 397 5.31 -1.44 26.47
N ASP A 398 4.61 -1.16 27.57
CA ASP A 398 4.95 -1.73 28.88
C ASP A 398 4.74 -3.25 28.87
N PHE A 399 3.70 -3.71 28.18
CA PHE A 399 3.45 -5.14 27.93
C PHE A 399 4.48 -5.74 26.97
N ALA A 400 4.82 -5.08 25.87
CA ALA A 400 5.81 -5.56 24.90
C ALA A 400 7.22 -5.61 25.47
N GLY A 401 7.62 -4.57 26.23
CA GLY A 401 8.85 -4.50 26.99
C GLY A 401 8.91 -5.66 27.98
N SER A 402 7.96 -5.75 28.92
CA SER A 402 7.94 -6.83 29.93
C SER A 402 7.87 -8.25 29.36
N PHE A 403 7.35 -8.45 28.14
CA PHE A 403 7.32 -9.75 27.46
C PHE A 403 8.65 -10.15 26.81
N LEU A 404 9.43 -9.17 26.36
CA LEU A 404 10.58 -9.42 25.51
C LEU A 404 11.93 -9.07 26.19
N SER A 405 11.96 -8.21 27.22
CA SER A 405 13.11 -7.99 28.13
C SER A 405 12.74 -7.16 29.39
N SER A 406 13.49 -7.29 30.50
CA SER A 406 13.24 -6.48 31.71
C SER A 406 13.49 -4.99 31.52
N ASP A 407 14.43 -4.63 30.65
CA ASP A 407 14.80 -3.24 30.34
C ASP A 407 14.46 -2.92 28.88
N TRP A 408 13.49 -2.04 28.68
CA TRP A 408 13.20 -1.43 27.39
C TRP A 408 13.85 -0.04 27.35
N ALA A 409 14.94 0.11 26.60
CA ALA A 409 15.55 1.39 26.31
C ALA A 409 15.58 1.62 24.79
N PRO A 410 15.10 2.76 24.28
CA PRO A 410 15.13 3.08 22.86
C PRO A 410 16.51 3.54 22.33
N ASP A 411 17.57 3.54 23.15
CA ASP A 411 18.84 4.19 22.79
C ASP A 411 19.76 3.35 21.89
N ASP A 412 20.05 3.93 20.71
CA ASP A 412 21.27 3.74 19.92
C ASP A 412 22.35 4.68 20.47
N ASP A 413 23.46 4.14 21.00
CA ASP A 413 24.68 4.93 21.28
C ASP A 413 25.57 5.12 20.03
N ALA A 414 24.99 5.10 18.82
CA ALA A 414 25.71 5.44 17.60
C ALA A 414 24.78 5.92 16.46
N PRO A 415 24.96 7.15 15.93
CA PRO A 415 24.28 7.53 14.71
C PRO A 415 24.79 6.68 13.53
N PRO A 416 23.90 6.16 12.66
CA PRO A 416 24.33 5.44 11.47
C PRO A 416 25.11 6.39 10.56
N ARG A 417 26.35 6.01 10.23
CA ARG A 417 27.12 6.67 9.18
C ARG A 417 26.30 6.65 7.90
N THR A 418 26.05 7.82 7.34
CA THR A 418 25.42 8.03 6.03
C THR A 418 26.07 7.13 5.00
N ALA A 419 25.34 6.10 4.58
CA ALA A 419 25.71 5.32 3.40
C ALA A 419 25.62 6.26 2.20
N VAL A 420 26.77 6.53 1.58
CA VAL A 420 26.85 7.19 0.29
C VAL A 420 26.17 6.27 -0.72
N ILE A 421 24.91 6.55 -1.04
CA ILE A 421 24.22 5.92 -2.17
C ILE A 421 24.96 6.38 -3.42
N GLY A 422 25.58 5.42 -4.11
CA GLY A 422 26.25 5.65 -5.38
C GLY A 422 25.33 6.40 -6.35
N THR A 423 25.84 7.49 -6.89
CA THR A 423 25.18 8.30 -7.90
C THR A 423 24.89 7.46 -9.13
N ALA A 424 23.63 7.06 -9.31
CA ALA A 424 23.15 6.61 -10.61
C ALA A 424 23.14 7.82 -11.58
N PRO A 425 23.55 7.66 -12.85
CA PRO A 425 23.67 8.79 -13.76
C PRO A 425 22.29 9.38 -14.08
N ALA A 426 22.16 10.68 -13.82
CA ALA A 426 21.01 11.49 -14.18
C ALA A 426 20.98 11.73 -15.69
N THR A 427 20.31 10.84 -16.44
CA THR A 427 19.87 11.14 -17.82
C THR A 427 18.52 10.46 -18.06
N GLY A 428 17.45 11.09 -17.58
CA GLY A 428 16.08 10.69 -17.91
C GLY A 428 15.17 11.92 -17.90
N PRO A 429 14.14 11.99 -18.74
CA PRO A 429 13.20 13.11 -18.75
C PRO A 429 12.61 13.38 -17.36
N SER A 430 12.61 14.65 -16.98
CA SER A 430 12.11 15.23 -15.73
C SER A 430 10.61 14.94 -15.57
N TYR A 431 10.21 14.51 -14.36
CA TYR A 431 8.83 14.14 -14.01
C TYR A 431 8.00 15.35 -13.52
N SER A 432 8.47 16.58 -13.72
CA SER A 432 7.97 17.75 -12.99
C SER A 432 7.08 18.67 -13.81
N TYR A 433 6.16 19.32 -13.10
CA TYR A 433 5.47 20.51 -13.57
C TYR A 433 6.52 21.57 -13.96
N PRO A 434 6.36 22.25 -15.10
CA PRO A 434 7.15 23.43 -15.39
C PRO A 434 6.98 24.45 -14.26
N VAL A 435 8.07 25.08 -13.82
CA VAL A 435 8.05 26.04 -12.70
C VAL A 435 7.09 27.21 -12.95
N SER A 436 6.91 27.58 -14.22
CA SER A 436 5.90 28.55 -14.65
C SER A 436 4.47 28.11 -14.34
N VAL A 437 4.14 26.82 -14.53
CA VAL A 437 2.82 26.24 -14.23
C VAL A 437 2.56 26.26 -12.72
N ILE A 438 3.55 25.84 -11.92
CA ILE A 438 3.49 25.86 -10.44
C ILE A 438 3.24 27.28 -9.91
N LYS A 439 4.01 28.26 -10.40
CA LYS A 439 3.88 29.67 -10.00
C LYS A 439 2.53 30.25 -10.42
N ALA A 440 2.06 29.94 -11.63
CA ALA A 440 0.76 30.38 -12.10
C ALA A 440 -0.40 29.78 -11.29
N ALA A 441 -0.32 28.49 -10.94
CA ALA A 441 -1.29 27.82 -10.08
C ALA A 441 -1.34 28.48 -8.69
N ARG A 442 -0.19 28.87 -8.12
CA ARG A 442 -0.16 29.61 -6.85
C ARG A 442 -0.89 30.95 -6.93
N ILE A 443 -0.65 31.72 -7.99
CA ILE A 443 -1.30 33.03 -8.18
C ILE A 443 -2.82 32.88 -8.24
N ARG A 444 -3.33 31.90 -9.02
CA ARG A 444 -4.76 31.61 -9.11
C ARG A 444 -5.34 31.10 -7.79
N TRP A 445 -4.60 30.26 -7.07
CA TRP A 445 -4.99 29.82 -5.74
C TRP A 445 -5.14 30.99 -4.78
N ASP A 446 -4.21 31.94 -4.77
CA ASP A 446 -4.32 33.14 -3.93
C ASP A 446 -5.53 34.00 -4.32
N GLY A 447 -5.76 34.19 -5.62
CA GLY A 447 -6.89 34.97 -6.13
C GLY A 447 -8.27 34.41 -5.80
N SER A 448 -8.38 33.12 -5.50
CA SER A 448 -9.66 32.44 -5.18
C SER A 448 -9.89 32.22 -3.68
N LYS A 449 -9.05 32.83 -2.81
CA LYS A 449 -9.07 32.59 -1.36
C LYS A 449 -10.43 32.85 -0.72
N GLU A 450 -11.05 33.98 -1.03
CA GLU A 450 -12.36 34.34 -0.48
C GLU A 450 -13.44 33.31 -0.84
N GLU A 451 -13.41 32.80 -2.07
CA GLU A 451 -14.34 31.78 -2.52
C GLU A 451 -14.17 30.47 -1.75
N ARG A 452 -12.92 30.01 -1.56
CA ARG A 452 -12.63 28.78 -0.80
C ARG A 452 -12.99 28.91 0.68
N ASP A 453 -12.63 30.04 1.30
CA ASP A 453 -12.97 30.29 2.70
C ASP A 453 -14.50 30.30 2.89
N ASN A 454 -15.26 30.86 1.94
CA ASN A 454 -16.72 30.78 1.93
C ASN A 454 -17.21 29.34 1.78
N VAL A 455 -16.63 28.52 0.89
CA VAL A 455 -17.00 27.10 0.75
C VAL A 455 -16.80 26.35 2.07
N VAL A 456 -15.64 26.50 2.70
CA VAL A 456 -15.33 25.89 4.00
C VAL A 456 -16.34 26.32 5.08
N ALA A 457 -16.61 27.63 5.19
CA ALA A 457 -17.53 28.16 6.19
C ALA A 457 -18.98 27.67 6.00
N LYS A 458 -19.47 27.66 4.75
CA LYS A 458 -20.82 27.18 4.41
C LYS A 458 -20.95 25.67 4.61
N MET A 459 -19.88 24.91 4.35
CA MET A 459 -19.88 23.47 4.58
C MET A 459 -19.91 23.12 6.07
N ALA A 460 -19.11 23.82 6.89
CA ALA A 460 -19.15 23.67 8.35
C ALA A 460 -20.52 24.05 8.95
N SER A 461 -21.25 24.95 8.29
CA SER A 461 -22.59 25.39 8.72
C SER A 461 -23.74 24.53 8.16
N ALA A 462 -23.43 23.41 7.49
CA ALA A 462 -24.40 22.54 6.80
C ALA A 462 -25.31 23.28 5.77
N LYS A 463 -24.75 24.27 5.06
CA LYS A 463 -25.44 25.06 4.03
C LYS A 463 -24.75 24.98 2.66
N PRO A 464 -24.59 23.77 2.06
CA PRO A 464 -23.83 23.55 0.83
C PRO A 464 -24.29 24.39 -0.36
N LEU A 465 -25.60 24.60 -0.53
CA LEU A 465 -26.11 25.29 -1.72
C LEU A 465 -25.82 26.79 -1.70
N GLU A 466 -25.54 27.38 -0.54
CA GLU A 466 -25.15 28.79 -0.42
C GLU A 466 -23.75 29.09 -0.95
N THR A 467 -22.98 28.05 -1.31
CA THR A 467 -21.68 28.23 -1.98
C THR A 467 -21.83 28.58 -3.45
N GLU A 468 -22.99 28.32 -4.05
CA GLU A 468 -23.22 28.45 -5.49
C GLU A 468 -24.10 29.66 -5.84
N SER A 469 -23.84 30.26 -7.00
CA SER A 469 -24.70 31.30 -7.55
C SER A 469 -26.00 30.72 -8.10
N ALA A 470 -27.07 31.51 -8.15
CA ALA A 470 -28.35 31.05 -8.70
C ALA A 470 -28.24 30.50 -10.15
N PRO A 471 -27.48 31.12 -11.08
CA PRO A 471 -27.27 30.55 -12.42
C PRO A 471 -26.56 29.19 -12.40
N ARG A 472 -25.60 28.97 -11.50
CA ARG A 472 -24.89 27.69 -11.37
C ARG A 472 -25.75 26.61 -10.74
N LEU A 473 -26.56 26.95 -9.73
CA LEU A 473 -27.55 26.03 -9.17
C LEU A 473 -28.59 25.62 -10.22
N LYS A 474 -29.04 26.56 -11.05
CA LYS A 474 -29.91 26.25 -12.19
C LYS A 474 -29.23 25.26 -13.14
N ALA A 475 -28.01 25.55 -13.60
CA ALA A 475 -27.27 24.67 -14.50
C ALA A 475 -27.04 23.27 -13.91
N TYR A 476 -26.72 23.18 -12.61
CA TYR A 476 -26.57 21.92 -11.91
C TYR A 476 -27.87 21.12 -11.85
N THR A 477 -28.98 21.79 -11.54
CA THR A 477 -30.31 21.17 -11.46
C THR A 477 -30.79 20.71 -12.84
N GLU A 478 -30.55 21.49 -13.90
CA GLU A 478 -30.84 21.12 -15.29
C GLU A 478 -30.02 19.89 -15.72
N ARG A 479 -28.74 19.83 -15.33
CA ARG A 479 -27.89 18.65 -15.61
C ARG A 479 -28.42 17.42 -14.89
N LEU A 480 -28.77 17.56 -13.61
CA LEU A 480 -29.34 16.48 -12.80
C LEU A 480 -30.66 15.97 -13.41
N LEU A 481 -31.54 16.88 -13.81
CA LEU A 481 -32.80 16.55 -14.48
C LEU A 481 -32.56 15.78 -15.78
N THR A 482 -31.59 16.20 -16.58
CA THR A 482 -31.22 15.52 -17.83
C THR A 482 -30.77 14.09 -17.57
N GLN A 483 -29.93 13.87 -16.54
CA GLN A 483 -29.43 12.55 -16.17
C GLN A 483 -30.53 11.63 -15.61
N VAL A 484 -31.44 12.17 -14.81
CA VAL A 484 -32.60 11.43 -14.29
C VAL A 484 -33.51 11.01 -15.45
N LYS A 485 -33.83 11.93 -16.37
CA LYS A 485 -34.64 11.64 -17.57
C LYS A 485 -34.00 10.61 -18.51
N ALA A 486 -32.67 10.59 -18.60
CA ALA A 486 -31.94 9.64 -19.43
C ALA A 486 -31.85 8.22 -18.83
N SER A 487 -32.22 8.02 -17.56
CA SER A 487 -32.15 6.70 -16.93
C SER A 487 -33.16 5.71 -17.55
N GLN A 488 -32.74 4.46 -17.79
CA GLN A 488 -33.52 3.45 -18.53
C GLN A 488 -34.73 2.88 -17.77
N ARG A 489 -34.81 3.07 -16.45
CA ARG A 489 -36.04 2.82 -15.68
C ARG A 489 -36.88 4.07 -15.77
N SER A 490 -38.21 3.94 -15.87
CA SER A 490 -39.13 5.07 -15.71
C SER A 490 -38.69 5.85 -14.46
N PRO A 491 -38.16 7.08 -14.61
CA PRO A 491 -37.66 7.83 -13.48
C PRO A 491 -38.82 8.07 -12.52
N ASP A 492 -38.55 8.11 -11.22
CA ASP A 492 -39.59 8.40 -10.23
C ASP A 492 -40.26 9.72 -10.61
N PRO A 493 -41.57 9.72 -10.94
CA PRO A 493 -42.28 10.93 -11.33
C PRO A 493 -42.20 12.04 -10.28
N GLY A 494 -42.07 11.68 -8.99
CA GLY A 494 -41.87 12.62 -7.89
C GLY A 494 -40.54 13.37 -8.00
N ILE A 495 -39.43 12.65 -8.15
CA ILE A 495 -38.09 13.25 -8.29
C ILE A 495 -38.01 14.14 -9.55
N VAL A 496 -38.61 13.70 -10.67
CA VAL A 496 -38.66 14.50 -11.90
C VAL A 496 -39.46 15.79 -11.69
N ALA A 497 -40.64 15.71 -11.08
CA ALA A 497 -41.49 16.88 -10.83
C ALA A 497 -40.82 17.86 -9.85
N ASP A 498 -40.12 17.34 -8.84
CA ASP A 498 -39.37 18.12 -7.86
C ASP A 498 -38.19 18.86 -8.52
N LEU A 499 -37.41 18.17 -9.35
CA LEU A 499 -36.32 18.78 -10.11
C LEU A 499 -36.81 19.80 -11.15
N GLU A 500 -37.93 19.53 -11.84
CA GLU A 500 -38.55 20.51 -12.74
C GLU A 500 -39.04 21.75 -11.99
N THR A 501 -39.54 21.57 -10.77
CA THR A 501 -39.91 22.68 -9.89
C THR A 501 -38.68 23.47 -9.46
N ALA A 502 -37.59 22.80 -9.08
CA ALA A 502 -36.32 23.41 -8.75
C ALA A 502 -35.75 24.25 -9.91
N VAL A 503 -35.81 23.76 -11.16
CA VAL A 503 -35.41 24.52 -12.36
C VAL A 503 -36.28 25.76 -12.56
N ARG A 504 -37.60 25.66 -12.37
CA ARG A 504 -38.51 26.83 -12.46
C ARG A 504 -38.20 27.87 -11.39
N THR A 505 -38.02 27.45 -10.14
CA THR A 505 -37.72 28.33 -8.99
C THR A 505 -36.39 29.07 -9.21
N THR A 506 -35.34 28.34 -9.58
CA THR A 506 -34.03 28.95 -9.86
C THR A 506 -34.03 29.84 -11.11
N GLY A 507 -34.91 29.60 -12.07
CA GLY A 507 -35.07 30.40 -13.29
C GLY A 507 -35.87 31.70 -13.14
N GLN A 508 -36.61 31.89 -12.04
CA GLN A 508 -37.38 33.12 -11.78
C GLN A 508 -36.56 34.23 -11.13
N VAL A 509 -35.33 33.93 -10.69
CA VAL A 509 -34.40 34.90 -10.12
C VAL A 509 -33.76 35.73 -11.24
N SER A 510 -33.79 37.07 -11.11
CA SER A 510 -33.10 37.95 -12.06
C SER A 510 -31.61 37.58 -12.16
N PRO A 511 -31.00 37.50 -13.35
CA PRO A 511 -29.58 37.16 -13.51
C PRO A 511 -28.62 38.14 -12.81
N GLN A 512 -29.11 39.28 -12.31
CA GLN A 512 -28.38 40.26 -11.52
C GLN A 512 -28.47 40.05 -9.98
N SER A 513 -29.22 39.05 -9.51
CA SER A 513 -29.37 38.73 -8.09
C SER A 513 -28.59 37.46 -7.73
N ASP A 514 -27.56 37.60 -6.89
CA ASP A 514 -26.67 36.49 -6.49
C ASP A 514 -27.33 35.49 -5.52
N ALA A 515 -28.48 35.83 -4.93
CA ALA A 515 -29.04 35.13 -3.79
C ALA A 515 -30.51 34.70 -3.99
N LEU A 516 -30.78 33.40 -3.86
CA LEU A 516 -32.14 32.86 -3.70
C LEU A 516 -32.72 33.21 -2.31
N PRO A 517 -34.05 33.42 -2.16
CA PRO A 517 -34.70 33.51 -0.85
C PRO A 517 -34.50 32.25 0.01
N ALA A 518 -34.44 32.40 1.33
CA ALA A 518 -34.14 31.30 2.26
C ALA A 518 -35.12 30.11 2.18
N ALA A 519 -36.42 30.38 1.97
CA ALA A 519 -37.44 29.34 1.86
C ALA A 519 -37.27 28.49 0.58
N GLU A 520 -36.96 29.13 -0.54
CA GLU A 520 -36.67 28.44 -1.81
C GLU A 520 -35.38 27.62 -1.72
N ARG A 521 -34.36 28.11 -1.01
CA ARG A 521 -33.12 27.36 -0.76
C ARG A 521 -33.34 26.11 0.08
N ALA A 522 -34.05 26.20 1.21
CA ALA A 522 -34.32 25.04 2.04
C ALA A 522 -35.12 23.96 1.28
N PHE A 523 -36.03 24.39 0.39
CA PHE A 523 -36.74 23.50 -0.51
C PHE A 523 -35.81 22.84 -1.54
N LEU A 524 -34.89 23.59 -2.15
CA LEU A 524 -33.87 23.07 -3.08
C LEU A 524 -32.88 22.13 -2.38
N GLU A 525 -32.45 22.43 -1.16
CA GLU A 525 -31.55 21.59 -0.35
C GLU A 525 -32.16 20.22 -0.10
N ARG A 526 -33.45 20.17 0.24
CA ARG A 526 -34.18 18.92 0.41
C ARG A 526 -34.23 18.11 -0.88
N ILE A 527 -34.61 18.74 -2.01
CA ILE A 527 -34.75 18.06 -3.30
C ILE A 527 -33.40 17.56 -3.85
N ILE A 528 -32.37 18.40 -3.79
CA ILE A 528 -31.04 18.06 -4.29
C ILE A 528 -30.36 17.04 -3.35
N GLY A 529 -30.55 17.16 -2.03
CA GLY A 529 -30.04 16.22 -1.04
C GLY A 529 -30.66 14.84 -1.17
N GLU A 530 -31.99 14.74 -1.27
CA GLU A 530 -32.71 13.46 -1.49
C GLU A 530 -32.27 12.78 -2.81
N ALA A 531 -31.92 13.55 -3.85
CA ALA A 531 -31.40 13.02 -5.12
C ALA A 531 -29.90 12.62 -5.09
N GLU A 532 -29.17 13.01 -4.04
CA GLU A 532 -27.74 12.72 -3.84
C GLU A 532 -27.48 11.64 -2.76
N GLU A 533 -28.47 11.30 -1.93
CA GLU A 533 -28.32 10.32 -0.86
C GLU A 533 -28.33 8.86 -1.35
N PHE A 534 -27.36 8.09 -0.83
CA PHE A 534 -26.99 6.71 -1.15
C PHE A 534 -26.20 6.50 -2.46
N LEU A 535 -24.91 6.14 -2.32
CA LEU A 535 -24.12 5.61 -3.42
C LEU A 535 -24.57 4.19 -3.74
N SER A 536 -25.32 4.03 -4.83
CA SER A 536 -25.58 2.72 -5.42
C SER A 536 -24.26 2.02 -5.77
N VAL A 537 -24.22 0.68 -5.72
CA VAL A 537 -23.13 -0.13 -6.31
C VAL A 537 -22.83 0.24 -7.77
N MET A 538 -23.79 0.89 -8.46
CA MET A 538 -23.58 1.51 -9.77
C MET A 538 -22.39 2.47 -9.78
N PHE A 539 -22.12 3.22 -8.70
CA PHE A 539 -20.96 4.11 -8.60
C PHE A 539 -19.64 3.38 -8.89
N VAL A 540 -19.41 2.23 -8.25
CA VAL A 540 -18.20 1.42 -8.43
C VAL A 540 -18.18 0.75 -9.81
N LYS A 541 -19.33 0.28 -10.32
CA LYS A 541 -19.40 -0.31 -11.67
C LYS A 541 -19.06 0.72 -12.76
N ARG A 542 -19.51 1.96 -12.58
CA ARG A 542 -19.18 3.08 -13.46
C ARG A 542 -17.70 3.45 -13.37
N ALA A 543 -17.10 3.34 -12.17
CA ALA A 543 -15.67 3.52 -11.99
C ALA A 543 -14.83 2.62 -12.87
N VAL A 544 -15.14 1.32 -12.88
CA VAL A 544 -14.41 0.33 -13.69
C VAL A 544 -14.49 0.67 -15.17
N VAL A 545 -15.67 1.04 -15.66
CA VAL A 545 -15.87 1.42 -17.07
C VAL A 545 -15.12 2.71 -17.42
N ALA A 546 -15.11 3.71 -16.53
CA ALA A 546 -14.39 4.94 -16.78
C ALA A 546 -12.85 4.75 -16.72
N ALA A 547 -12.36 3.94 -15.78
CA ALA A 547 -10.94 3.67 -15.60
C ALA A 547 -10.32 2.92 -16.79
N ALA A 548 -11.11 2.12 -17.52
CA ALA A 548 -10.67 1.47 -18.76
C ALA A 548 -10.15 2.46 -19.82
N SER A 549 -10.72 3.67 -19.85
CA SER A 549 -10.37 4.71 -20.82
C SER A 549 -9.19 5.58 -20.40
N VAL A 550 -8.59 5.30 -19.24
CA VAL A 550 -7.43 6.02 -18.71
C VAL A 550 -6.18 5.16 -18.84
N GLY A 551 -5.15 5.76 -19.44
CA GLY A 551 -3.89 5.12 -19.73
C GLY A 551 -2.69 5.97 -19.33
N ARG A 552 -1.56 5.31 -19.18
CA ARG A 552 -0.27 5.89 -18.87
C ARG A 552 0.42 6.32 -20.15
N ILE A 553 0.89 7.55 -20.24
CA ILE A 553 1.77 7.98 -21.33
C ILE A 553 3.17 7.45 -21.04
N VAL A 554 3.72 6.69 -21.98
CA VAL A 554 5.03 6.04 -21.87
C VAL A 554 5.93 6.43 -23.03
N THR A 555 7.24 6.39 -22.79
CA THR A 555 8.23 6.51 -23.88
C THR A 555 8.17 5.28 -24.78
N ARG A 556 8.35 5.47 -26.08
CA ARG A 556 8.19 4.37 -27.06
C ARG A 556 9.28 3.31 -26.95
N ASP A 557 10.48 3.68 -26.53
CA ASP A 557 11.66 2.82 -26.46
C ASP A 557 11.79 2.06 -25.13
N THR A 558 11.55 2.74 -24.00
CA THR A 558 11.74 2.15 -22.66
C THR A 558 10.43 1.79 -21.96
N HIS A 559 9.27 2.13 -22.55
CA HIS A 559 7.95 2.01 -21.91
C HIS A 559 7.87 2.68 -20.53
N ARG A 560 8.76 3.65 -20.29
CA ARG A 560 8.79 4.39 -19.03
C ARG A 560 7.71 5.45 -19.02
N GLY A 561 6.86 5.41 -18.00
CA GLY A 561 5.77 6.35 -17.79
C GLY A 561 6.25 7.74 -17.43
N PHE A 562 5.53 8.75 -17.89
CA PHE A 562 5.81 10.15 -17.53
C PHE A 562 4.56 11.04 -17.47
N GLY A 563 3.37 10.48 -17.69
CA GLY A 563 2.11 11.20 -17.56
C GLY A 563 0.91 10.28 -17.65
N THR A 564 -0.26 10.88 -17.52
CA THR A 564 -1.55 10.21 -17.71
C THR A 564 -2.26 10.80 -18.93
N GLY A 565 -3.05 9.99 -19.63
CA GLY A 565 -3.97 10.46 -20.64
C GLY A 565 -5.23 9.62 -20.65
N PHE A 566 -6.27 10.09 -21.34
CA PHE A 566 -7.53 9.36 -21.44
C PHE A 566 -8.21 9.57 -22.78
N LEU A 567 -8.95 8.56 -23.23
CA LEU A 567 -9.66 8.59 -24.50
C LEU A 567 -10.88 9.50 -24.39
N ILE A 568 -11.01 10.48 -25.28
CA ILE A 568 -12.13 11.45 -25.30
C ILE A 568 -13.13 11.18 -26.42
N ALA A 569 -12.71 10.44 -27.43
CA ALA A 569 -13.44 10.01 -28.61
C ALA A 569 -12.74 8.77 -29.21
N PRO A 570 -13.32 8.06 -30.21
CA PRO A 570 -12.72 6.84 -30.74
C PRO A 570 -11.36 7.14 -31.37
N GLY A 571 -10.29 6.60 -30.78
CA GLY A 571 -8.93 6.82 -31.27
C GLY A 571 -8.35 8.20 -30.98
N ILE A 572 -8.92 8.98 -30.05
CA ILE A 572 -8.40 10.30 -29.69
C ILE A 572 -8.13 10.35 -28.18
N LEU A 573 -6.88 10.63 -27.82
CA LEU A 573 -6.39 10.75 -26.45
C LEU A 573 -6.21 12.23 -26.08
N MET A 574 -6.57 12.59 -24.84
CA MET A 574 -6.25 13.86 -24.22
C MET A 574 -5.20 13.68 -23.11
N THR A 575 -4.29 14.65 -22.99
CA THR A 575 -3.36 14.81 -21.86
C THR A 575 -2.99 16.30 -21.73
N ASN A 576 -2.01 16.66 -20.90
CA ASN A 576 -1.53 18.04 -20.82
C ASN A 576 -0.54 18.39 -21.95
N GLN A 577 -0.46 19.68 -22.28
CA GLN A 577 0.53 20.18 -23.23
C GLN A 577 1.95 20.01 -22.69
N HIS A 578 2.17 20.17 -21.39
CA HIS A 578 3.51 19.95 -20.82
C HIS A 578 3.94 18.47 -20.80
N VAL A 579 2.99 17.53 -20.95
CA VAL A 579 3.26 16.09 -21.10
C VAL A 579 3.61 15.78 -22.56
N LEU A 580 2.82 16.27 -23.53
CA LEU A 580 3.12 16.15 -24.96
C LEU A 580 3.16 17.54 -25.61
N ARG A 581 4.37 18.11 -25.75
CA ARG A 581 4.54 19.51 -26.19
C ARG A 581 4.45 19.69 -27.69
N SER A 582 4.79 18.64 -28.44
CA SER A 582 4.88 18.69 -29.90
C SER A 582 4.54 17.35 -30.54
N ALA A 583 4.22 17.40 -31.84
CA ALA A 583 4.01 16.19 -32.64
C ALA A 583 5.25 15.28 -32.65
N GLN A 584 6.46 15.84 -32.54
CA GLN A 584 7.69 15.06 -32.46
C GLN A 584 7.79 14.28 -31.15
N GLU A 585 7.48 14.92 -30.02
CA GLU A 585 7.42 14.23 -28.72
C GLU A 585 6.33 13.15 -28.72
N ALA A 586 5.17 13.43 -29.31
CA ALA A 586 4.10 12.45 -29.47
C ALA A 586 4.54 11.22 -30.31
N ARG A 587 5.31 11.39 -31.39
CA ARG A 587 5.86 10.25 -32.18
C ARG A 587 6.82 9.38 -31.38
N ALA A 588 7.48 9.95 -30.38
CA ALA A 588 8.42 9.26 -29.49
C ALA A 588 7.73 8.65 -28.25
N ALA A 589 6.40 8.78 -28.15
CA ALA A 589 5.61 8.29 -27.03
C ALA A 589 4.56 7.26 -27.49
N SER A 590 3.97 6.59 -26.50
CA SER A 590 2.89 5.62 -26.65
C SER A 590 1.96 5.75 -25.44
N VAL A 591 0.76 5.17 -25.51
CA VAL A 591 -0.15 5.08 -24.38
C VAL A 591 -0.35 3.63 -23.98
N GLN A 592 -0.22 3.35 -22.69
CA GLN A 592 -0.38 2.02 -22.10
C GLN A 592 -1.67 1.99 -21.28
N PHE A 593 -2.69 1.27 -21.78
CA PHE A 593 -3.95 1.04 -21.07
C PHE A 593 -3.88 -0.23 -20.22
N MET A 594 -4.76 -0.35 -19.23
CA MET A 594 -4.87 -1.54 -18.36
C MET A 594 -3.57 -1.93 -17.63
N PHE A 595 -2.66 -0.97 -17.42
CA PHE A 595 -1.49 -1.16 -16.57
C PHE A 595 -1.89 -0.96 -15.10
N GLU A 596 -2.43 -2.01 -14.51
CA GLU A 596 -3.04 -2.00 -13.17
C GLU A 596 -2.96 -3.38 -12.50
N LEU A 597 -3.46 -3.48 -11.27
CA LEU A 597 -3.60 -4.75 -10.58
C LEU A 597 -4.96 -5.38 -10.91
N GLU A 598 -4.94 -6.68 -11.19
CA GLU A 598 -6.13 -7.50 -11.30
C GLU A 598 -6.75 -7.78 -9.92
N VAL A 599 -7.98 -8.30 -9.90
CA VAL A 599 -8.72 -8.61 -8.66
C VAL A 599 -7.96 -9.63 -7.77
N ASP A 600 -7.14 -10.47 -8.37
CA ASP A 600 -6.26 -11.45 -7.70
C ASP A 600 -4.89 -10.87 -7.29
N SER A 601 -4.70 -9.55 -7.41
CA SER A 601 -3.44 -8.84 -7.16
C SER A 601 -2.30 -9.16 -8.12
N ARG A 602 -2.53 -9.87 -9.22
CA ARG A 602 -1.53 -9.97 -10.30
C ARG A 602 -1.40 -8.65 -11.03
N GLU A 603 -0.19 -8.33 -11.46
CA GLU A 603 0.03 -7.22 -12.36
C GLU A 603 -0.43 -7.59 -13.77
N ALA A 604 -1.28 -6.75 -14.36
CA ALA A 604 -1.54 -6.77 -15.79
C ALA A 604 -0.47 -5.91 -16.49
N PRO A 605 0.27 -6.46 -17.48
CA PRO A 605 1.30 -5.70 -18.20
C PRO A 605 0.72 -4.54 -19.03
N GLY A 606 -0.61 -4.50 -19.20
CA GLY A 606 -1.31 -3.52 -20.01
C GLY A 606 -1.09 -3.70 -21.51
N HIS A 607 -1.77 -2.86 -22.28
CA HIS A 607 -1.74 -2.85 -23.74
C HIS A 607 -1.15 -1.53 -24.23
N VAL A 608 -0.07 -1.60 -25.01
CA VAL A 608 0.64 -0.43 -25.53
C VAL A 608 0.13 -0.09 -26.93
N PHE A 609 -0.36 1.13 -27.11
CA PHE A 609 -0.80 1.68 -28.39
C PHE A 609 0.11 2.82 -28.81
N GLU A 610 0.48 2.83 -30.09
CA GLU A 610 1.28 3.93 -30.65
C GLU A 610 0.42 5.19 -30.81
N LEU A 611 1.05 6.36 -30.60
CA LEU A 611 0.43 7.65 -30.91
C LEU A 611 0.66 7.98 -32.39
N GLU A 612 -0.35 8.55 -33.05
CA GLU A 612 -0.36 8.84 -34.48
C GLU A 612 -0.53 10.36 -34.73
N PRO A 613 0.46 11.20 -34.38
CA PRO A 613 0.34 12.66 -34.48
C PRO A 613 0.17 13.16 -35.92
N ASP A 614 0.50 12.34 -36.93
CA ASP A 614 0.26 12.63 -38.35
C ASP A 614 -1.22 12.52 -38.74
N ARG A 615 -2.05 11.84 -37.94
CA ARG A 615 -3.51 11.83 -38.11
C ARG A 615 -4.18 13.00 -37.38
N LEU A 616 -3.71 13.29 -36.16
CA LEU A 616 -4.13 14.43 -35.36
C LEU A 616 -3.10 14.65 -34.24
N PHE A 617 -2.57 15.87 -34.15
CA PHE A 617 -1.91 16.38 -32.96
C PHE A 617 -2.23 17.87 -32.82
N TYR A 618 -2.72 18.27 -31.65
CA TYR A 618 -2.91 19.67 -31.32
C TYR A 618 -2.58 19.89 -29.85
N ALA A 619 -1.90 21.00 -29.55
CA ALA A 619 -1.57 21.37 -28.19
C ALA A 619 -1.79 22.88 -27.95
N SER A 620 -2.32 23.22 -26.78
CA SER A 620 -2.57 24.58 -26.31
C SER A 620 -1.83 24.80 -24.99
N ALA A 621 -0.89 25.75 -24.99
CA ALA A 621 -0.18 26.14 -23.77
C ALA A 621 -1.10 26.87 -22.78
N ASP A 622 -2.02 27.70 -23.27
CA ASP A 622 -2.94 28.50 -22.44
C ASP A 622 -3.89 27.63 -21.61
N LEU A 623 -4.31 26.49 -22.17
CA LEU A 623 -5.18 25.51 -21.51
C LEU A 623 -4.40 24.30 -20.99
N ASP A 624 -3.06 24.33 -21.10
CA ASP A 624 -2.16 23.21 -20.83
C ASP A 624 -2.75 21.85 -21.26
N MET A 625 -3.16 21.76 -22.52
CA MET A 625 -3.91 20.60 -23.05
C MET A 625 -3.32 20.17 -24.39
N ALA A 626 -3.19 18.86 -24.60
CA ALA A 626 -2.86 18.25 -25.88
C ALA A 626 -3.86 17.14 -26.23
N ILE A 627 -4.20 17.04 -27.52
CA ILE A 627 -4.95 15.93 -28.10
C ILE A 627 -4.13 15.27 -29.21
N VAL A 628 -4.19 13.95 -29.27
CA VAL A 628 -3.44 13.15 -30.24
C VAL A 628 -4.24 11.92 -30.66
N ALA A 629 -4.13 11.54 -31.94
CA ALA A 629 -4.70 10.27 -32.40
C ALA A 629 -3.92 9.06 -31.87
N VAL A 630 -4.60 7.93 -31.70
CA VAL A 630 -4.04 6.67 -31.21
C VAL A 630 -4.30 5.56 -32.23
N ALA A 631 -3.32 4.68 -32.40
CA ALA A 631 -3.47 3.49 -33.23
C ALA A 631 -4.64 2.62 -32.74
N PRO A 632 -5.46 2.05 -33.64
CA PRO A 632 -6.64 1.27 -33.25
C PRO A 632 -6.33 -0.10 -32.64
N VAL A 633 -5.09 -0.58 -32.81
CA VAL A 633 -4.62 -1.89 -32.36
C VAL A 633 -3.30 -1.72 -31.61
N ALA A 634 -3.19 -2.34 -30.45
CA ALA A 634 -1.98 -2.34 -29.64
C ALA A 634 -0.88 -3.21 -30.26
N LEU A 635 0.34 -3.06 -29.75
CA LEU A 635 1.51 -3.85 -30.18
C LEU A 635 1.32 -5.37 -29.97
N ASP A 636 0.45 -5.76 -29.03
CA ASP A 636 0.10 -7.15 -28.72
C ASP A 636 -1.22 -7.63 -29.37
N GLY A 637 -1.85 -6.78 -30.19
CA GLY A 637 -3.08 -7.10 -30.91
C GLY A 637 -4.39 -6.73 -30.20
N ALA A 638 -4.35 -6.18 -28.97
CA ALA A 638 -5.56 -5.71 -28.30
C ALA A 638 -6.22 -4.53 -29.05
N LEU A 639 -7.56 -4.42 -28.97
CA LEU A 639 -8.30 -3.39 -29.69
C LEU A 639 -8.52 -2.16 -28.80
N LEU A 640 -8.26 -0.96 -29.33
CA LEU A 640 -8.49 0.28 -28.59
C LEU A 640 -9.97 0.48 -28.23
N SER A 641 -10.88 -0.08 -29.02
CA SER A 641 -12.32 -0.06 -28.76
C SER A 641 -12.72 -0.70 -27.43
N ASP A 642 -11.88 -1.61 -26.90
CA ASP A 642 -12.14 -2.29 -25.62
C ASP A 642 -11.85 -1.38 -24.43
N CYS A 643 -11.07 -0.30 -24.62
CA CYS A 643 -10.76 0.69 -23.59
C CYS A 643 -11.89 1.72 -23.40
N GLY A 644 -12.89 1.77 -24.29
CA GLY A 644 -13.98 2.74 -24.22
C GLY A 644 -13.53 4.19 -24.51
N GLN A 645 -14.27 5.16 -23.98
CA GLN A 645 -13.96 6.59 -24.10
C GLN A 645 -14.67 7.39 -22.99
N LEU A 646 -14.27 8.64 -22.79
CA LEU A 646 -14.85 9.58 -21.83
C LEU A 646 -15.29 10.86 -22.55
N PRO A 647 -16.57 10.96 -22.93
CA PRO A 647 -17.11 12.13 -23.59
C PRO A 647 -16.89 13.40 -22.76
N LEU A 648 -16.31 14.41 -23.38
CA LEU A 648 -16.13 15.71 -22.77
C LEU A 648 -17.42 16.51 -22.88
N ILE A 649 -18.07 16.81 -21.75
CA ILE A 649 -19.31 17.58 -21.75
C ILE A 649 -19.00 19.06 -21.57
N GLY A 650 -19.33 19.87 -22.58
CA GLY A 650 -19.11 21.33 -22.58
C GLY A 650 -20.02 22.13 -21.64
N ALA A 651 -21.16 21.58 -21.24
CA ALA A 651 -22.07 22.24 -20.32
C ALA A 651 -21.49 22.40 -18.91
N GLU A 652 -21.88 23.49 -18.25
CA GLU A 652 -21.61 23.72 -16.83
C GLU A 652 -22.63 22.98 -15.95
N GLY A 653 -22.44 22.98 -14.62
CA GLY A 653 -23.35 22.28 -13.70
C GLY A 653 -23.10 20.78 -13.55
N LYS A 654 -21.94 20.26 -13.95
CA LYS A 654 -21.55 18.84 -13.74
C LYS A 654 -21.20 18.50 -12.29
N ILE A 655 -20.86 19.52 -11.51
CA ILE A 655 -20.46 19.43 -10.11
C ILE A 655 -20.71 20.78 -9.42
N ARG A 656 -20.98 20.75 -8.12
CA ARG A 656 -21.06 21.93 -7.24
C ARG A 656 -19.86 22.03 -6.31
N LYS A 657 -19.54 23.26 -5.89
CA LYS A 657 -18.53 23.51 -4.85
C LYS A 657 -18.89 22.77 -3.56
N GLY A 658 -17.87 22.24 -2.91
CA GLY A 658 -17.98 21.35 -1.74
C GLY A 658 -18.32 19.90 -2.07
N GLN A 659 -18.62 19.54 -3.32
CA GLN A 659 -18.85 18.14 -3.69
C GLN A 659 -17.54 17.37 -3.86
N PRO A 660 -17.58 16.05 -3.62
CA PRO A 660 -16.44 15.18 -3.88
C PRO A 660 -16.07 15.09 -5.35
N VAL A 661 -14.77 15.00 -5.62
CA VAL A 661 -14.21 14.68 -6.93
C VAL A 661 -13.51 13.32 -6.87
N ASN A 662 -13.48 12.64 -8.01
CA ASN A 662 -12.82 11.35 -8.17
C ASN A 662 -11.74 11.45 -9.24
N ILE A 663 -10.58 10.86 -9.04
CA ILE A 663 -9.44 10.98 -9.96
C ILE A 663 -8.92 9.59 -10.28
N VAL A 664 -8.85 9.25 -11.57
CA VAL A 664 -8.17 8.03 -12.04
C VAL A 664 -6.88 8.45 -12.73
N GLN A 665 -5.75 7.94 -12.26
CA GLN A 665 -4.44 8.49 -12.56
C GLN A 665 -3.34 7.42 -12.58
N HIS A 666 -2.20 7.75 -13.18
CA HIS A 666 -0.96 6.98 -13.11
C HIS A 666 0.11 7.75 -12.31
N PRO A 667 0.07 7.76 -10.98
CA PRO A 667 1.01 8.51 -10.14
C PRO A 667 2.44 7.96 -10.29
N LEU A 668 3.39 8.88 -10.36
CA LEU A 668 4.76 8.78 -10.88
C LEU A 668 4.90 8.06 -12.22
N GLY A 669 3.86 8.11 -13.06
CA GLY A 669 3.78 7.27 -14.25
C GLY A 669 3.82 5.79 -13.87
N GLY A 670 3.11 5.39 -12.82
CA GLY A 670 3.05 4.04 -12.27
C GLY A 670 1.84 3.24 -12.72
N ARG A 671 1.45 2.24 -11.91
CA ARG A 671 0.18 1.53 -12.08
C ARG A 671 -0.99 2.49 -11.89
N LYS A 672 -2.12 2.19 -12.54
CA LYS A 672 -3.34 2.98 -12.39
C LYS A 672 -3.82 2.94 -10.94
N GLN A 673 -4.20 4.09 -10.42
CA GLN A 673 -4.73 4.28 -9.07
C GLN A 673 -5.95 5.19 -9.12
N VAL A 674 -6.78 5.11 -8.08
CA VAL A 674 -8.00 5.91 -7.98
C VAL A 674 -8.11 6.58 -6.62
N VAL A 675 -8.51 7.85 -6.63
CA VAL A 675 -8.90 8.61 -5.44
C VAL A 675 -10.42 8.74 -5.46
N PHE A 676 -11.09 8.20 -4.44
CA PHE A 676 -12.56 8.25 -4.33
C PHE A 676 -12.99 9.18 -3.21
N ARG A 677 -13.71 10.24 -3.56
CA ARG A 677 -14.44 11.14 -2.65
C ARG A 677 -13.67 11.79 -1.48
N GLU A 678 -12.38 11.52 -1.32
CA GLU A 678 -11.49 12.17 -0.34
C GLU A 678 -11.16 13.61 -0.73
N SER A 679 -11.24 13.90 -2.03
CA SER A 679 -10.97 15.20 -2.62
C SER A 679 -12.27 15.98 -2.79
N LEU A 680 -12.31 17.25 -2.39
CA LEU A 680 -13.48 18.11 -2.50
C LEU A 680 -13.19 19.27 -3.45
N LEU A 681 -14.16 19.62 -4.29
CA LEU A 681 -14.08 20.82 -5.13
C LEU A 681 -14.15 22.07 -4.26
N SER A 682 -13.03 22.77 -4.11
CA SER A 682 -12.90 23.93 -3.21
C SER A 682 -13.25 25.27 -3.86
N ALA A 683 -13.00 25.44 -5.16
CA ALA A 683 -13.32 26.68 -5.88
C ALA A 683 -13.49 26.47 -7.38
N LEU A 684 -14.31 27.32 -7.99
CA LEU A 684 -14.50 27.46 -9.43
C LEU A 684 -14.52 28.96 -9.74
N PRO A 685 -13.34 29.60 -9.83
CA PRO A 685 -13.25 31.04 -9.99
C PRO A 685 -14.06 31.54 -11.21
N GLN A 686 -14.64 32.74 -11.08
CA GLN A 686 -15.41 33.38 -12.16
C GLN A 686 -14.48 33.88 -13.30
N ASP A 687 -15.07 34.37 -14.40
CA ASP A 687 -14.46 34.46 -15.75
C ASP A 687 -13.08 35.16 -15.88
N ASP A 688 -12.42 34.85 -17.00
CA ASP A 688 -10.98 34.85 -17.34
C ASP A 688 -10.14 33.74 -16.68
N ASP A 689 -10.65 33.05 -15.66
CA ASP A 689 -10.01 31.83 -15.13
C ASP A 689 -10.58 30.54 -15.76
N HIS A 690 -9.70 29.60 -16.08
CA HIS A 690 -10.02 28.33 -16.72
C HIS A 690 -9.96 27.13 -15.77
N VAL A 691 -9.68 27.37 -14.49
CA VAL A 691 -9.31 26.31 -13.54
C VAL A 691 -10.44 25.89 -12.60
N ALA A 692 -10.26 24.70 -12.04
CA ALA A 692 -10.99 24.16 -10.92
C ALA A 692 -9.98 23.81 -9.83
N HIS A 693 -10.23 24.25 -8.60
CA HIS A 693 -9.41 23.92 -7.44
C HIS A 693 -10.09 22.87 -6.59
N TYR A 694 -9.33 21.86 -6.17
CA TYR A 694 -9.83 20.79 -5.32
C TYR A 694 -8.73 20.32 -4.35
N THR A 695 -9.16 19.82 -3.19
CA THR A 695 -8.27 19.16 -2.22
C THR A 695 -7.87 17.77 -2.73
N GLY A 696 -6.82 17.16 -2.18
CA GLY A 696 -6.47 15.76 -2.46
C GLY A 696 -4.98 15.51 -2.70
N ASP A 697 -4.59 14.24 -2.64
CA ASP A 697 -3.24 13.78 -2.89
C ASP A 697 -3.05 13.46 -4.38
N THR A 698 -2.38 14.35 -5.10
CA THR A 698 -1.82 14.02 -6.43
C THR A 698 -0.30 14.05 -6.35
N GLN A 699 0.33 13.19 -7.13
CA GLN A 699 1.78 13.09 -7.22
C GLN A 699 2.24 13.38 -8.65
N PRO A 700 3.52 13.68 -8.88
CA PRO A 700 4.07 13.79 -10.24
C PRO A 700 3.62 12.62 -11.13
N GLY A 701 3.41 12.80 -12.43
CA GLY A 701 2.86 11.75 -13.32
C GLY A 701 1.33 11.62 -13.33
N SER A 702 0.64 12.19 -12.34
CA SER A 702 -0.83 12.41 -12.41
C SER A 702 -1.23 13.44 -13.47
N SER A 703 -0.30 14.27 -13.97
CA SER A 703 -0.57 15.22 -15.05
C SER A 703 -1.27 14.55 -16.23
N GLY A 704 -2.43 15.09 -16.59
CA GLY A 704 -3.23 14.66 -17.73
C GLY A 704 -4.37 13.72 -17.31
N SER A 705 -4.53 13.49 -16.01
CA SER A 705 -5.61 12.65 -15.48
C SER A 705 -6.98 13.34 -15.57
N PRO A 706 -8.05 12.60 -15.90
CA PRO A 706 -9.40 13.10 -15.80
C PRO A 706 -9.85 13.22 -14.34
N VAL A 707 -10.42 14.36 -14.00
CA VAL A 707 -11.11 14.60 -12.72
C VAL A 707 -12.61 14.44 -12.96
N PHE A 708 -13.27 13.62 -12.16
CA PHE A 708 -14.68 13.25 -12.32
C PHE A 708 -15.56 13.80 -11.18
N SER A 709 -16.83 14.03 -11.50
CA SER A 709 -17.89 14.08 -10.48
C SER A 709 -18.29 12.67 -10.02
N ASP A 710 -19.12 12.55 -8.97
CA ASP A 710 -19.68 11.24 -8.53
C ASP A 710 -20.52 10.53 -9.60
N ARG A 711 -20.90 11.24 -10.65
CA ARG A 711 -21.65 10.69 -11.80
C ARG A 711 -20.74 10.21 -12.93
N TRP A 712 -19.41 10.27 -12.73
CA TRP A 712 -18.38 9.88 -13.68
C TRP A 712 -18.35 10.73 -14.95
N GLU A 713 -18.76 11.99 -14.85
CA GLU A 713 -18.56 13.00 -15.88
C GLU A 713 -17.21 13.69 -15.66
N VAL A 714 -16.40 13.85 -16.72
CA VAL A 714 -15.13 14.57 -16.62
C VAL A 714 -15.42 16.06 -16.40
N ILE A 715 -14.99 16.58 -15.25
CA ILE A 715 -15.16 17.98 -14.85
C ILE A 715 -13.94 18.84 -15.20
N ALA A 716 -12.73 18.26 -15.10
CA ALA A 716 -11.47 18.94 -15.36
C ALA A 716 -10.37 17.97 -15.84
N LEU A 717 -9.36 18.53 -16.50
CA LEU A 717 -8.07 17.90 -16.82
C LEU A 717 -7.07 18.31 -15.72
N HIS A 718 -6.60 17.38 -14.89
CA HIS A 718 -5.62 17.70 -13.86
C HIS A 718 -4.30 18.16 -14.50
N HIS A 719 -3.79 19.32 -14.10
CA HIS A 719 -2.60 19.93 -14.74
C HIS A 719 -1.52 20.41 -13.77
N SER A 720 -1.86 20.74 -12.52
CA SER A 720 -0.86 21.20 -11.54
C SER A 720 -1.28 20.92 -10.09
N GLY A 721 -0.28 20.71 -9.23
CA GLY A 721 -0.44 20.95 -7.79
C GLY A 721 -0.30 22.44 -7.45
N VAL A 722 -0.76 22.84 -6.27
CA VAL A 722 -0.58 24.19 -5.71
C VAL A 722 0.45 24.14 -4.58
N PRO A 723 1.57 24.89 -4.66
CA PRO A 723 2.59 24.86 -3.63
C PRO A 723 2.20 25.67 -2.39
N ALA A 724 2.70 25.24 -1.23
CA ALA A 724 2.80 26.05 -0.04
C ALA A 724 3.86 27.14 -0.25
N VAL A 725 3.64 28.31 0.36
CA VAL A 725 4.59 29.42 0.38
C VAL A 725 4.78 29.94 1.80
N ASN A 726 5.97 30.48 2.10
CA ASN A 726 6.23 31.17 3.36
C ASN A 726 5.64 32.59 3.37
N GLY A 727 5.82 33.33 4.48
CA GLY A 727 5.35 34.72 4.62
C GLY A 727 5.94 35.72 3.61
N ASN A 728 6.99 35.35 2.89
CA ASN A 728 7.60 36.16 1.82
C ASN A 728 7.15 35.73 0.41
N GLY A 729 6.18 34.81 0.29
CA GLY A 729 5.68 34.30 -0.99
C GLY A 729 6.63 33.32 -1.70
N GLN A 730 7.65 32.81 -1.02
CA GLN A 730 8.59 31.83 -1.58
C GLN A 730 8.04 30.42 -1.40
N ILE A 731 8.14 29.58 -2.43
CA ILE A 731 7.74 28.16 -2.38
C ILE A 731 8.54 27.45 -1.30
N VAL A 732 7.86 26.68 -0.46
CA VAL A 732 8.50 25.90 0.61
C VAL A 732 8.49 24.41 0.34
N THR A 733 9.53 23.75 0.83
CA THR A 733 9.67 22.29 0.82
C THR A 733 8.87 21.66 1.97
N LEU A 734 8.74 20.33 1.97
CA LEU A 734 8.16 19.53 3.06
C LEU A 734 8.90 19.74 4.40
N ASP A 735 10.20 20.06 4.35
CA ASP A 735 11.03 20.44 5.50
C ASP A 735 10.91 21.93 5.89
N GLU A 736 9.94 22.65 5.34
CA GLU A 736 9.68 24.07 5.61
C GLU A 736 10.82 25.03 5.23
N THR A 737 11.78 24.56 4.42
CA THR A 737 12.83 25.38 3.82
C THR A 737 12.39 25.98 2.49
N VAL A 738 13.10 26.98 1.96
CA VAL A 738 12.80 27.56 0.64
C VAL A 738 13.21 26.59 -0.46
N TRP A 739 12.27 26.26 -1.34
CA TRP A 739 12.53 25.39 -2.49
C TRP A 739 13.49 26.06 -3.46
N ASN A 740 14.50 25.29 -3.88
CA ASN A 740 15.50 25.72 -4.85
C ASN A 740 15.41 24.83 -6.10
N GLU A 741 15.02 25.46 -7.21
CA GLU A 741 14.87 24.84 -8.54
C GLU A 741 16.18 24.23 -9.06
N GLU A 742 17.35 24.75 -8.69
CA GLU A 742 18.63 24.18 -9.15
C GLU A 742 18.92 22.83 -8.49
N THR A 743 18.55 22.67 -7.21
CA THR A 743 18.83 21.46 -6.42
C THR A 743 17.69 20.45 -6.45
N ASP A 744 16.46 20.91 -6.71
CA ASP A 744 15.27 20.09 -6.88
C ASP A 744 14.46 20.59 -8.10
N PRO A 745 15.00 20.44 -9.32
CA PRO A 745 14.35 20.89 -10.55
C PRO A 745 13.03 20.17 -10.81
N ASP A 746 12.85 19.02 -10.15
CA ASP A 746 11.67 18.19 -10.31
C ASP A 746 10.55 18.52 -9.31
N GLY A 747 10.73 19.53 -8.44
CA GLY A 747 9.74 19.94 -7.44
C GLY A 747 9.33 18.83 -6.47
N ARG A 748 10.17 17.81 -6.25
CA ARG A 748 9.85 16.61 -5.46
C ARG A 748 9.70 16.92 -3.98
N THR A 749 10.41 17.94 -3.52
CA THR A 749 10.41 18.36 -2.13
C THR A 749 9.34 19.40 -1.83
N ILE A 750 8.63 19.94 -2.84
CA ILE A 750 7.62 20.98 -2.66
C ILE A 750 6.49 20.46 -1.76
N LYS A 751 6.11 21.26 -0.75
CA LYS A 751 4.92 21.00 0.07
C LYS A 751 3.69 21.44 -0.72
N TRP A 752 2.87 20.50 -1.19
CA TRP A 752 1.64 20.79 -1.93
C TRP A 752 0.46 20.99 -0.97
N VAL A 753 -0.42 21.94 -1.26
CA VAL A 753 -1.58 22.28 -0.41
C VAL A 753 -2.94 22.02 -1.06
N ALA A 754 -2.96 21.89 -2.39
CA ALA A 754 -4.16 21.63 -3.18
C ALA A 754 -3.80 21.24 -4.61
N ASN A 755 -4.81 20.94 -5.42
CA ASN A 755 -4.68 20.62 -6.82
C ASN A 755 -5.45 21.60 -7.70
N GLU A 756 -5.03 21.69 -8.95
CA GLU A 756 -5.63 22.50 -9.99
C GLU A 756 -5.85 21.67 -11.27
N GLY A 757 -7.03 21.83 -11.86
CA GLY A 757 -7.37 21.21 -13.14
C GLY A 757 -8.04 22.20 -14.09
N ILE A 758 -7.81 22.04 -15.39
CA ILE A 758 -8.41 22.88 -16.43
C ILE A 758 -9.83 22.39 -16.73
N ARG A 759 -10.81 23.28 -16.65
CA ARG A 759 -12.23 22.94 -16.77
C ARG A 759 -12.56 22.45 -18.18
N ILE A 760 -13.25 21.31 -18.26
CA ILE A 760 -13.68 20.74 -19.56
C ILE A 760 -14.60 21.69 -20.33
N SER A 761 -15.42 22.52 -19.66
CA SER A 761 -16.28 23.50 -20.36
C SER A 761 -15.47 24.56 -21.11
N ARG A 762 -14.27 24.90 -20.64
CA ARG A 762 -13.35 25.83 -21.31
C ARG A 762 -12.60 25.14 -22.45
N ILE A 763 -12.20 23.89 -22.24
CA ILE A 763 -11.59 23.05 -23.30
C ILE A 763 -12.54 22.85 -24.48
N ILE A 764 -13.80 22.47 -24.25
CA ILE A 764 -14.78 22.30 -25.34
C ILE A 764 -15.00 23.61 -26.10
N ARG A 765 -15.13 24.74 -25.39
CA ARG A 765 -15.26 26.06 -26.02
C ARG A 765 -14.10 26.35 -26.97
N HIS A 766 -12.88 26.01 -26.56
CA HIS A 766 -11.67 26.15 -27.37
C HIS A 766 -11.68 25.22 -28.60
N LEU A 767 -12.04 23.96 -28.41
CA LEU A 767 -12.12 22.97 -29.49
C LEU A 767 -13.16 23.31 -30.56
N THR A 768 -14.22 24.08 -30.24
CA THR A 768 -15.24 24.49 -31.22
C THR A 768 -14.66 25.27 -32.40
N ALA A 769 -13.63 26.10 -32.17
CA ALA A 769 -12.99 26.89 -33.23
C ALA A 769 -11.87 26.13 -33.96
N LEU A 770 -11.39 25.02 -33.40
CA LEU A 770 -10.20 24.32 -33.86
C LEU A 770 -10.33 23.69 -35.27
N PRO A 771 -11.44 23.04 -35.68
CA PRO A 771 -11.54 22.44 -37.01
C PRO A 771 -11.25 23.42 -38.15
N ALA A 772 -11.83 24.63 -38.07
CA ALA A 772 -11.61 25.67 -39.07
C ALA A 772 -10.16 26.18 -39.06
N GLN A 773 -9.50 26.22 -37.90
CA GLN A 773 -8.10 26.61 -37.79
C GLN A 773 -7.16 25.56 -38.40
N LEU A 774 -7.42 24.27 -38.17
CA LEU A 774 -6.65 23.17 -38.77
C LEU A 774 -6.77 23.18 -40.29
N GLU A 775 -8.00 23.32 -40.82
CA GLU A 775 -8.25 23.41 -42.26
C GLU A 775 -7.57 24.62 -42.90
N ALA A 776 -7.65 25.79 -42.26
CA ALA A 776 -6.98 27.00 -42.75
C ALA A 776 -5.44 26.86 -42.79
N ARG A 777 -4.86 26.03 -41.92
CA ARG A 777 -3.41 25.73 -41.88
C ARG A 777 -3.02 24.54 -42.75
N GLY A 778 -3.98 23.81 -43.31
CA GLY A 778 -3.73 22.56 -44.02
C GLY A 778 -3.25 21.42 -43.11
N GLU A 779 -3.54 21.50 -41.80
CA GLU A 779 -3.20 20.48 -40.81
C GLU A 779 -4.28 19.38 -40.75
N PRO A 780 -3.91 18.10 -40.54
CA PRO A 780 -4.86 17.00 -40.51
C PRO A 780 -5.70 16.98 -39.22
N GLY A 781 -6.78 16.20 -39.23
CA GLY A 781 -7.54 15.88 -38.02
C GLY A 781 -8.75 16.78 -37.71
N ALA A 782 -9.10 17.73 -38.59
CA ALA A 782 -10.31 18.55 -38.42
C ALA A 782 -11.59 17.71 -38.24
N ASP A 783 -11.74 16.62 -38.99
CA ASP A 783 -12.88 15.70 -38.87
C ASP A 783 -12.89 14.95 -37.54
N LEU A 784 -11.71 14.55 -37.05
CA LEU A 784 -11.57 13.92 -35.73
C LEU A 784 -11.96 14.89 -34.61
N VAL A 785 -11.63 16.18 -34.73
CA VAL A 785 -12.08 17.20 -33.77
C VAL A 785 -13.59 17.43 -33.85
N ARG A 786 -14.19 17.39 -35.04
CA ARG A 786 -15.67 17.44 -35.20
C ARG A 786 -16.34 16.25 -34.52
N ASP A 787 -15.74 15.06 -34.56
CA ASP A 787 -16.24 13.89 -33.85
C ASP A 787 -16.24 14.09 -32.32
N ILE A 788 -15.19 14.70 -31.76
CA ILE A 788 -15.17 15.07 -30.33
C ILE A 788 -16.36 15.97 -30.00
N LEU A 789 -16.61 17.01 -30.81
CA LEU A 789 -17.68 17.97 -30.59
C LEU A 789 -19.07 17.34 -30.72
N ARG A 790 -19.26 16.44 -31.71
CA ARG A 790 -20.50 15.67 -31.88
C ARG A 790 -20.76 14.76 -30.67
N ILE A 791 -19.75 14.01 -30.23
CA ILE A 791 -19.85 13.12 -29.05
C ILE A 791 -20.13 13.93 -27.78
N SER A 792 -19.52 15.12 -27.64
CA SER A 792 -19.80 16.07 -26.56
C SER A 792 -21.27 16.49 -26.55
N GLU A 793 -21.83 16.87 -27.70
CA GLU A 793 -23.24 17.28 -27.82
C GLU A 793 -24.20 16.13 -27.52
N GLU A 794 -23.94 14.93 -28.04
CA GLU A 794 -24.70 13.71 -27.74
C GLU A 794 -24.68 13.38 -26.25
N ALA A 795 -23.52 13.43 -25.60
CA ALA A 795 -23.37 13.17 -24.18
C ALA A 795 -24.04 14.24 -23.31
N ASN A 796 -24.06 15.48 -23.79
CA ASN A 796 -24.80 16.57 -23.15
C ASN A 796 -26.31 16.30 -23.18
N ASN A 797 -26.86 15.90 -24.33
CA ASN A 797 -28.30 15.71 -24.49
C ASN A 797 -28.82 14.42 -23.82
N ASN A 798 -28.01 13.37 -23.80
CA ASN A 798 -28.42 12.04 -23.30
C ASN A 798 -28.02 11.78 -21.83
N GLY A 799 -27.58 12.80 -21.09
CA GLY A 799 -27.25 12.68 -19.65
C GLY A 799 -26.15 11.65 -19.33
N ALA A 800 -25.19 11.48 -20.25
CA ALA A 800 -24.51 10.20 -20.42
C ALA A 800 -23.54 9.79 -19.28
N PHE A 801 -23.75 8.57 -18.80
CA PHE A 801 -22.69 7.61 -18.51
C PHE A 801 -22.77 6.50 -19.56
N ILE A 802 -21.65 6.09 -20.16
CA ILE A 802 -21.67 5.13 -21.29
C ILE A 802 -22.31 3.80 -20.88
N HIS A 803 -23.41 3.46 -21.54
CA HIS A 803 -24.22 2.29 -21.20
C HIS A 803 -23.72 0.98 -21.79
N LYS A 804 -22.71 1.01 -22.68
CA LYS A 804 -22.08 -0.17 -23.30
C LYS A 804 -20.80 0.23 -24.04
N PRO A 805 -19.74 -0.60 -24.06
CA PRO A 805 -18.71 -0.47 -25.09
C PRO A 805 -19.38 -0.54 -26.47
N PRO A 806 -19.02 0.32 -27.44
CA PRO A 806 -19.66 0.30 -28.75
C PRO A 806 -19.43 -1.07 -29.38
N LYS A 807 -20.54 -1.74 -29.76
CA LYS A 807 -20.43 -2.88 -30.67
C LYS A 807 -19.90 -2.33 -31.99
N THR A 808 -18.65 -2.70 -32.30
CA THR A 808 -18.04 -2.77 -33.63
C THR A 808 -18.27 -1.55 -34.52
N CYS A 809 -17.20 -0.80 -34.77
CA CYS A 809 -17.10 0.08 -35.93
C CYS A 809 -17.52 -0.70 -37.21
N PRO A 810 -18.41 -0.17 -38.07
CA PRO A 810 -18.85 -0.84 -39.29
C PRO A 810 -17.69 -1.28 -40.20
N ASP A 811 -16.56 -0.56 -40.16
CA ASP A 811 -15.36 -0.90 -40.93
C ASP A 811 -14.58 -2.11 -40.38
N CYS A 812 -14.81 -2.51 -39.13
CA CYS A 812 -14.15 -3.66 -38.51
C CYS A 812 -14.77 -5.00 -38.95
N GLU A 813 -16.06 -5.04 -39.29
CA GLU A 813 -16.69 -6.25 -39.82
C GLU A 813 -16.20 -6.58 -41.24
N ALA A 814 -15.88 -5.57 -42.05
CA ALA A 814 -15.29 -5.76 -43.37
C ALA A 814 -13.86 -6.35 -43.29
N ARG A 815 -13.08 -6.01 -42.25
CA ARG A 815 -11.73 -6.58 -42.03
C ARG A 815 -11.74 -7.95 -41.38
N ARG A 816 -12.74 -8.27 -40.55
CA ARG A 816 -12.93 -9.61 -39.96
C ARG A 816 -13.34 -10.68 -40.98
N ASN A 817 -14.01 -10.29 -42.07
CA ASN A 817 -14.47 -11.21 -43.12
C ASN A 817 -13.45 -11.52 -44.23
N GLY A 818 -12.15 -11.34 -43.98
CA GLY A 818 -11.09 -11.93 -44.81
C GLY A 818 -10.87 -11.29 -46.19
N ALA A 819 -11.37 -10.09 -46.46
CA ALA A 819 -11.01 -9.36 -47.67
C ALA A 819 -9.63 -8.68 -47.49
N ARG A 820 -8.56 -9.32 -47.96
CA ARG A 820 -7.25 -8.67 -48.08
C ARG A 820 -7.35 -7.49 -49.07
N PRO A 821 -6.82 -6.30 -48.77
CA PRO A 821 -6.56 -5.31 -49.79
C PRO A 821 -5.48 -5.85 -50.73
N SER A 822 -5.80 -5.92 -52.02
CA SER A 822 -4.89 -6.35 -53.08
C SER A 822 -3.76 -5.33 -53.27
N ILE A 823 -2.57 -5.65 -52.77
CA ILE A 823 -1.31 -5.08 -53.27
C ILE A 823 -0.86 -5.98 -54.43
N PRO A 824 -0.59 -5.45 -55.64
CA PRO A 824 -0.22 -6.28 -56.78
C PRO A 824 1.22 -6.77 -56.59
N VAL A 825 1.37 -8.03 -56.22
CA VAL A 825 2.64 -8.75 -56.34
C VAL A 825 2.45 -9.80 -57.42
N LEU A 826 3.20 -9.67 -58.52
CA LEU A 826 3.32 -10.69 -59.54
C LEU A 826 3.71 -12.03 -58.89
N ALA A 827 2.87 -13.05 -59.05
CA ALA A 827 3.26 -14.43 -58.81
C ALA A 827 3.66 -15.07 -60.17
N PRO A 828 4.73 -15.87 -60.24
CA PRO A 828 4.92 -16.79 -61.35
C PRO A 828 3.90 -17.93 -61.24
N GLU A 829 3.43 -18.37 -62.40
CA GLU A 829 2.42 -19.41 -62.59
C GLU A 829 2.81 -20.78 -62.01
N GLY A 830 1.80 -21.48 -61.48
CA GLY A 830 1.75 -22.94 -61.57
C GLY A 830 1.74 -23.71 -60.25
N ALA A 831 0.57 -23.79 -59.60
CA ALA A 831 0.16 -24.99 -58.86
C ALA A 831 -1.36 -24.96 -58.61
N ARG A 832 -2.10 -25.91 -59.21
CA ARG A 832 -3.52 -26.15 -58.95
C ARG A 832 -3.70 -26.80 -57.58
N LEU A 833 -4.63 -26.32 -56.76
CA LEU A 833 -5.15 -27.04 -55.60
C LEU A 833 -6.48 -27.71 -55.98
N SER A 834 -6.64 -28.98 -55.59
CA SER A 834 -7.89 -29.74 -55.62
C SER A 834 -8.52 -29.77 -54.21
N PRO A 835 -9.83 -30.01 -54.08
CA PRO A 835 -10.58 -29.68 -52.87
C PRO A 835 -10.49 -30.74 -51.76
N LEU A 836 -10.69 -30.22 -50.54
CA LEU A 836 -10.78 -30.87 -49.23
C LEU A 836 -11.38 -32.28 -49.22
N ASP A 837 -10.80 -33.13 -48.36
CA ASP A 837 -11.51 -34.27 -47.80
C ASP A 837 -11.50 -34.23 -46.27
N VAL A 838 -12.62 -34.67 -45.71
CA VAL A 838 -13.07 -34.46 -44.34
C VAL A 838 -12.70 -35.71 -43.55
N ASN A 839 -11.66 -35.65 -42.72
CA ASN A 839 -11.53 -36.40 -41.46
C ASN A 839 -10.19 -36.05 -40.79
N GLY A 840 -10.28 -35.72 -39.50
CA GLY A 840 -9.19 -35.16 -38.72
C GLY A 840 -7.98 -36.07 -38.60
N THR A 841 -6.80 -35.52 -38.88
CA THR A 841 -5.54 -35.58 -38.11
C THR A 841 -4.52 -34.76 -38.91
N THR A 842 -4.06 -33.61 -38.39
CA THR A 842 -2.98 -32.84 -39.05
C THR A 842 -1.64 -33.33 -38.53
N VAL A 843 -0.89 -34.04 -39.38
CA VAL A 843 0.53 -34.33 -39.18
C VAL A 843 1.32 -33.16 -39.74
N ILE A 844 2.04 -32.42 -38.87
CA ILE A 844 2.95 -31.34 -39.29
C ILE A 844 4.37 -31.94 -39.39
N PRO A 845 4.98 -32.02 -40.59
CA PRO A 845 6.39 -32.35 -40.69
C PRO A 845 7.23 -31.14 -40.27
N LEU A 846 7.93 -31.27 -39.14
CA LEU A 846 8.93 -30.30 -38.68
C LEU A 846 10.21 -30.46 -39.52
N GLN A 847 10.49 -29.48 -40.38
CA GLN A 847 11.79 -29.36 -41.05
C GLN A 847 12.64 -28.35 -40.27
N LEU A 848 13.56 -28.86 -39.44
CA LEU A 848 14.55 -28.06 -38.70
C LEU A 848 15.68 -27.62 -39.66
N MET A 849 15.79 -26.33 -39.91
CA MET A 849 17.01 -25.73 -40.48
C MET A 849 17.81 -25.06 -39.35
N ILE A 850 18.95 -25.64 -39.02
CA ILE A 850 19.93 -25.05 -38.09
C ILE A 850 20.84 -24.13 -38.91
N GLY A 851 20.67 -22.82 -38.73
CA GLY A 851 21.61 -21.82 -39.25
C GLY A 851 22.61 -21.43 -38.16
N ILE A 852 23.87 -21.84 -38.30
CA ILE A 852 24.97 -21.36 -37.47
C ILE A 852 25.49 -20.05 -38.09
N ALA A 853 25.31 -18.93 -37.39
CA ALA A 853 25.92 -17.66 -37.75
C ALA A 853 27.25 -17.51 -36.99
N LEU A 854 28.37 -17.68 -37.70
CA LEU A 854 29.70 -17.35 -37.21
C LEU A 854 29.92 -15.83 -37.35
N ALA A 855 30.26 -15.17 -36.24
CA ALA A 855 30.66 -13.76 -36.22
C ALA A 855 32.08 -13.58 -36.83
N PRO A 856 32.36 -12.47 -37.53
CA PRO A 856 33.68 -12.22 -38.09
C PRO A 856 34.64 -11.70 -37.02
N THR A 857 35.67 -12.49 -36.71
CA THR A 857 36.83 -12.02 -35.94
C THR A 857 37.86 -11.37 -36.86
N VAL A 858 38.31 -10.20 -36.43
CA VAL A 858 39.27 -9.29 -37.04
C VAL A 858 40.66 -9.93 -37.17
N ASP A 859 41.21 -9.91 -38.38
CA ASP A 859 42.62 -10.19 -38.64
C ASP A 859 43.52 -9.08 -38.06
N ARG A 860 44.58 -9.48 -37.33
CA ARG A 860 45.86 -8.77 -37.36
C ARG A 860 47.04 -9.74 -37.34
N PRO A 861 48.13 -9.40 -38.05
CA PRO A 861 49.14 -10.35 -38.47
C PRO A 861 50.30 -10.46 -37.46
N VAL A 862 50.84 -11.67 -37.31
CA VAL A 862 52.18 -12.14 -37.74
C VAL A 862 52.35 -13.57 -37.23
#